data_AF-A0A817DR96-F1
#
_entry.id   AF-A0A817DR96-F1
#
_cell.length_a   1.000
_cell.length_b   1.000
_cell.length_c   1.000
_cell.angle_alpha   90.00
_cell.angle_beta   90.00
_cell.angle_gamma   90.00
#
_symmetry.space_group_name_H-M   'P 1'
#
loop_
_entity.id
_entity.type
_entity.pdbx_description
1 polymer ?
#
loop_
_entity_poly.entity_id
_entity_poly.type
_entity_poly.pdbx_seq_one_letter_code
_entity_poly.pdbx_strand_id
1 'polypeptide(L)'
;MYIFFENSESCPSGSWNTTGIRVARVNLPEDVFVDNDGNIYVPDNSNSIQKWLPNATNSIIVAGGSFGSDMNQLKNPIGIFVRNNNLYIVDNGNFRVQKWAYGATSGVTVAGGNSKGSALNQLSNCYGIYVDEHENVYIADRDNNRVMKWMPGATEGIVVAGGNGEGRNSNQLTFPLGIYLDNDANIYIADYYNDRVQMWAQGATNGITVAGGNGGGSAPNQLSLPRAVSVDTRKNVYVLDTFNDRVQKWAPRASSGITIIGSDGRGSRPNQLQSPFGMRFDSNGNIYVADTYNWRIQKFSCEIFGNRHPPASLHRSSSTTTTNPFESTFCDLINDDMILEMTTKSLAGRVALVTGGTRGLGKGIAVELGAAGALVYVTGRTVKSSDGKSGSLEETAEAIRNRGGQCIPLRVDHENANEVEALFQRISKEQDGRLDILVNNAYKGVERLLIESGTTFWETEPDIFDDLNNVGLRNHYYCAVYAARLMVPRKQGLIIFISSVGGLIYLFHVAYGCDRLAADTAIELKKHNVASISLWPGLVETDTVQASERNAGFHKMFETYGKTESAEYVGRIIAHLAQNSSLMQYSGTVVTTADYGTTYSIPDIDGTYPSNPRSVSFLMRRIPALSWLSGWIPGFLKIPHWLWYKLVTNFQFSQHIF
;
A
#
# COMPACT_ATOMS: atom_id res chain seq x y z
N MET A 1 -29.48 -22.22 1.08
CA MET A 1 -29.32 -22.81 -0.27
C MET A 1 -27.92 -22.42 -0.75
N TYR A 2 -27.13 -23.43 -1.10
CA TYR A 2 -25.66 -23.55 -1.13
C TYR A 2 -24.85 -22.34 -1.65
N ILE A 3 -23.75 -22.03 -0.97
CA ILE A 3 -22.72 -21.04 -1.36
C ILE A 3 -21.72 -21.75 -2.28
N PHE A 4 -21.71 -21.40 -3.56
CA PHE A 4 -20.62 -21.73 -4.48
C PHE A 4 -19.60 -20.58 -4.49
N PHE A 5 -18.33 -20.91 -4.25
CA PHE A 5 -17.21 -20.12 -4.73
C PHE A 5 -16.99 -20.55 -6.19
N GLU A 6 -17.50 -19.78 -7.15
CA GLU A 6 -17.05 -19.93 -8.53
C GLU A 6 -15.80 -19.06 -8.70
N ASN A 7 -14.65 -19.71 -8.84
CA ASN A 7 -13.51 -19.10 -9.54
C ASN A 7 -13.98 -18.91 -10.99
N SER A 8 -14.18 -17.67 -11.43
CA SER A 8 -14.42 -17.41 -12.85
C SER A 8 -13.14 -17.65 -13.64
N GLU A 9 -13.26 -18.48 -14.68
CA GLU A 9 -12.21 -18.69 -15.67
C GLU A 9 -11.89 -17.38 -16.41
N SER A 10 -10.64 -17.29 -16.86
CA SER A 10 -9.94 -16.11 -17.38
C SER A 10 -10.75 -15.18 -18.30
N CYS A 11 -10.76 -13.88 -17.97
CA CYS A 11 -11.11 -12.80 -18.90
C CYS A 11 -9.86 -12.18 -19.55
N PRO A 12 -9.93 -11.73 -20.82
CA PRO A 12 -8.79 -11.16 -21.53
C PRO A 12 -8.56 -9.68 -21.17
N SER A 13 -7.29 -9.36 -20.91
CA SER A 13 -6.64 -8.02 -20.86
C SER A 13 -7.29 -6.92 -20.00
N GLY A 14 -6.69 -6.64 -18.83
CA GLY A 14 -6.98 -5.47 -18.00
C GLY A 14 -8.19 -5.57 -17.07
N SER A 15 -8.75 -6.76 -16.90
CA SER A 15 -10.01 -6.99 -16.16
C SER A 15 -9.82 -7.16 -14.65
N TRP A 16 -10.74 -6.59 -13.87
CA TRP A 16 -10.89 -6.86 -12.45
C TRP A 16 -11.49 -8.26 -12.26
N ASN A 17 -10.90 -9.07 -11.38
CA ASN A 17 -11.43 -10.40 -11.13
C ASN A 17 -12.45 -10.38 -10.00
N THR A 18 -13.51 -11.13 -10.22
CA THR A 18 -14.57 -11.36 -9.26
C THR A 18 -14.21 -12.53 -8.36
N THR A 19 -13.51 -12.25 -7.27
CA THR A 19 -13.65 -13.10 -6.10
C THR A 19 -14.96 -12.69 -5.44
N GLY A 20 -16.07 -13.25 -5.91
CA GLY A 20 -17.38 -12.99 -5.35
C GLY A 20 -17.43 -13.45 -3.89
N ILE A 21 -17.01 -12.60 -2.96
CA ILE A 21 -17.40 -12.78 -1.57
C ILE A 21 -18.90 -12.51 -1.56
N ARG A 22 -19.70 -13.57 -1.67
CA ARG A 22 -21.10 -13.54 -1.27
C ARG A 22 -21.10 -13.36 0.25
N VAL A 23 -20.99 -12.12 0.71
CA VAL A 23 -21.18 -11.75 2.11
C VAL A 23 -22.67 -11.85 2.41
N ALA A 24 -23.18 -13.08 2.50
CA ALA A 24 -24.58 -13.39 2.82
C ALA A 24 -25.65 -12.72 1.91
N ARG A 25 -26.93 -13.02 2.16
CA ARG A 25 -28.05 -12.23 1.63
C ARG A 25 -28.16 -10.99 2.50
N VAL A 26 -27.96 -9.81 1.92
CA VAL A 26 -28.25 -8.53 2.57
C VAL A 26 -29.53 -7.98 1.96
N ASN A 27 -30.47 -7.50 2.77
CA ASN A 27 -31.77 -7.10 2.25
C ASN A 27 -31.70 -5.64 1.74
N LEU A 28 -31.49 -5.50 0.43
CA LEU A 28 -31.29 -4.21 -0.28
C LEU A 28 -30.14 -3.38 0.33
N PRO A 29 -28.87 -3.78 0.13
CA PRO A 29 -27.74 -3.00 0.61
C PRO A 29 -27.66 -1.65 -0.12
N GLU A 30 -27.82 -0.55 0.59
CA GLU A 30 -27.78 0.82 0.04
C GLU A 30 -26.35 1.37 -0.07
N ASP A 31 -25.48 0.98 0.87
CA ASP A 31 -24.08 1.41 0.95
C ASP A 31 -23.18 0.29 1.49
N VAL A 32 -21.87 0.45 1.40
CA VAL A 32 -20.90 -0.49 1.99
C VAL A 32 -19.68 0.26 2.48
N PHE A 33 -19.27 -0.02 3.72
CA PHE A 33 -17.99 0.44 4.25
C PHE A 33 -17.11 -0.77 4.58
N VAL A 34 -15.81 -0.67 4.26
CA VAL A 34 -14.82 -1.67 4.66
C VAL A 34 -13.73 -0.97 5.46
N ASP A 35 -13.49 -1.44 6.68
CA ASP A 35 -12.43 -0.89 7.53
C ASP A 35 -11.05 -1.50 7.22
N ASN A 36 -10.01 -0.98 7.87
CA ASN A 36 -8.64 -1.41 7.63
C ASN A 36 -8.37 -2.86 8.09
N ASP A 37 -9.20 -3.41 8.98
CA ASP A 37 -9.13 -4.80 9.41
C ASP A 37 -9.88 -5.75 8.45
N GLY A 38 -10.49 -5.20 7.40
CA GLY A 38 -11.27 -5.95 6.41
C GLY A 38 -12.69 -6.31 6.88
N ASN A 39 -13.18 -5.71 7.97
CA ASN A 39 -14.58 -5.87 8.35
C ASN A 39 -15.48 -5.08 7.40
N ILE A 40 -16.63 -5.66 7.08
CA ILE A 40 -17.60 -5.08 6.14
C ILE A 40 -18.83 -4.61 6.92
N TYR A 41 -19.23 -3.37 6.71
CA TYR A 41 -20.39 -2.74 7.33
C TYR A 41 -21.40 -2.39 6.25
N VAL A 42 -22.65 -2.80 6.46
CA VAL A 42 -23.72 -2.55 5.50
C VAL A 42 -24.97 -2.11 6.26
N PRO A 43 -25.58 -0.96 5.90
CA PRO A 43 -26.92 -0.63 6.34
C PRO A 43 -27.92 -1.59 5.70
N ASP A 44 -28.80 -2.14 6.53
CA ASP A 44 -29.81 -3.12 6.13
C ASP A 44 -31.23 -2.61 6.43
N ASN A 45 -32.21 -3.11 5.67
CA ASN A 45 -33.64 -2.73 5.79
C ASN A 45 -34.27 -3.04 7.16
N SER A 46 -33.61 -3.82 8.00
CA SER A 46 -34.00 -4.04 9.40
C SER A 46 -33.79 -2.81 10.31
N ASN A 47 -33.48 -1.63 9.74
CA ASN A 47 -33.09 -0.43 10.48
C ASN A 47 -31.88 -0.68 11.37
N SER A 48 -30.87 -1.36 10.81
CA SER A 48 -29.66 -1.74 11.52
C SER A 48 -28.42 -1.61 10.64
N ILE A 49 -27.26 -1.57 11.28
CA ILE A 49 -25.97 -1.74 10.61
C ILE A 49 -25.46 -3.14 10.92
N GLN A 50 -25.25 -3.91 9.86
CA GLN A 50 -24.72 -5.26 9.91
C GLN A 50 -23.20 -5.20 9.72
N LYS A 51 -22.45 -5.92 10.56
CA LYS A 51 -21.00 -6.09 10.44
C LYS A 51 -20.67 -7.54 10.15
N TRP A 52 -19.87 -7.79 9.13
CA TRP A 52 -19.21 -9.08 8.89
C TRP A 52 -17.72 -8.95 9.19
N LEU A 53 -17.19 -9.92 9.96
CA LEU A 53 -15.74 -10.09 10.09
C LEU A 53 -15.16 -10.67 8.79
N PRO A 54 -13.85 -10.51 8.52
CA PRO A 54 -13.20 -11.15 7.39
C PRO A 54 -13.53 -12.64 7.31
N ASN A 55 -14.01 -13.08 6.14
CA ASN A 55 -14.41 -14.47 5.85
C ASN A 55 -15.61 -15.02 6.67
N ALA A 56 -16.27 -14.20 7.47
CA ALA A 56 -17.46 -14.62 8.21
C ALA A 56 -18.66 -14.80 7.28
N THR A 57 -19.46 -15.84 7.53
CA THR A 57 -20.71 -16.12 6.80
C THR A 57 -21.93 -15.45 7.42
N ASN A 58 -21.87 -15.12 8.73
CA ASN A 58 -22.94 -14.46 9.48
C ASN A 58 -22.52 -13.05 9.88
N SER A 59 -23.47 -12.12 9.89
CA SER A 59 -23.27 -10.78 10.45
C SER A 59 -23.58 -10.73 11.94
N ILE A 60 -23.15 -9.64 12.56
CA ILE A 60 -23.65 -9.15 13.84
C ILE A 60 -24.24 -7.75 13.65
N ILE A 61 -25.31 -7.43 14.39
CA ILE A 61 -25.84 -6.07 14.45
C ILE A 61 -24.90 -5.24 15.34
N VAL A 62 -24.36 -4.15 14.79
CA VAL A 62 -23.45 -3.23 15.50
C VAL A 62 -24.07 -1.86 15.76
N ALA A 63 -25.19 -1.56 15.11
CA ALA A 63 -26.02 -0.40 15.44
C ALA A 63 -27.48 -0.58 15.05
N GLY A 64 -28.39 0.07 15.78
CA GLY A 64 -29.84 0.02 15.54
C GLY A 64 -30.46 -1.34 15.88
N GLY A 65 -31.36 -1.82 15.01
CA GLY A 65 -32.13 -3.05 15.21
C GLY A 65 -33.58 -2.85 15.64
N SER A 66 -34.00 -1.58 15.77
CA SER A 66 -35.41 -1.22 15.97
C SER A 66 -35.72 0.10 15.27
N PHE A 67 -36.93 0.20 14.71
CA PHE A 67 -37.44 1.37 14.01
C PHE A 67 -37.86 2.45 15.00
N GLY A 68 -37.39 3.68 14.81
CA GLY A 68 -37.87 4.85 15.53
C GLY A 68 -36.83 5.98 15.59
N SER A 69 -37.03 6.92 16.51
CA SER A 69 -36.24 8.16 16.61
C SER A 69 -35.38 8.24 17.87
N ASP A 70 -35.50 7.28 18.80
CA ASP A 70 -34.68 7.25 20.01
C ASP A 70 -33.19 7.08 19.67
N MET A 71 -32.30 7.32 20.63
CA MET A 71 -30.84 7.28 20.37
C MET A 71 -30.31 5.88 20.08
N ASN A 72 -31.03 4.83 20.48
CA ASN A 72 -30.75 3.44 20.16
C ASN A 72 -31.54 2.91 18.94
N GLN A 73 -32.34 3.74 18.30
CA GLN A 73 -33.17 3.41 17.14
C GLN A 73 -32.64 4.09 15.88
N LEU A 74 -32.91 3.46 14.73
CA LEU A 74 -32.65 4.02 13.41
C LEU A 74 -33.93 3.95 12.59
N LYS A 75 -34.01 4.78 11.55
CA LYS A 75 -35.12 4.83 10.62
C LYS A 75 -34.59 5.01 9.21
N ASN A 76 -34.61 3.93 8.43
CA ASN A 76 -34.06 3.88 7.08
C ASN A 76 -32.58 4.34 7.03
N PRO A 77 -31.66 3.65 7.73
CA PRO A 77 -30.23 3.96 7.62
C PRO A 77 -29.75 3.64 6.20
N ILE A 78 -29.01 4.54 5.58
CA ILE A 78 -28.59 4.37 4.17
C ILE A 78 -27.11 4.60 3.90
N GLY A 79 -26.47 5.55 4.59
CA GLY A 79 -25.05 5.84 4.44
C GLY A 79 -24.28 5.43 5.67
N ILE A 80 -23.08 4.89 5.49
CA ILE A 80 -22.22 4.45 6.60
C ILE A 80 -20.77 4.89 6.37
N PHE A 81 -20.15 5.41 7.43
CA PHE A 81 -18.71 5.64 7.48
C PHE A 81 -18.14 5.17 8.81
N VAL A 82 -16.96 4.55 8.81
CA VAL A 82 -16.30 4.12 10.04
C VAL A 82 -14.96 4.84 10.19
N ARG A 83 -14.73 5.44 11.36
CA ARG A 83 -13.47 6.11 11.71
C ARG A 83 -13.24 6.07 13.21
N ASN A 84 -12.00 5.83 13.64
CA ASN A 84 -11.59 5.84 15.04
C ASN A 84 -12.50 5.00 15.96
N ASN A 85 -12.85 3.77 15.54
CA ASN A 85 -13.79 2.89 16.25
C ASN A 85 -15.19 3.50 16.50
N ASN A 86 -15.62 4.43 15.64
CA ASN A 86 -16.98 4.97 15.63
C ASN A 86 -17.63 4.72 14.26
N LEU A 87 -18.91 4.34 14.29
CA LEU A 87 -19.79 4.29 13.13
C LEU A 87 -20.50 5.64 13.02
N TYR A 88 -20.51 6.21 11.83
CA TYR A 88 -21.27 7.41 11.48
C TYR A 88 -22.33 6.99 10.48
N ILE A 89 -23.58 7.07 10.90
CA ILE A 89 -24.72 6.48 10.21
C ILE A 89 -25.65 7.59 9.77
N VAL A 90 -25.95 7.62 8.47
CA VAL A 90 -26.98 8.50 7.92
C VAL A 90 -28.34 7.88 8.22
N ASP A 91 -28.95 8.34 9.30
CA ASP A 91 -30.27 7.94 9.78
C ASP A 91 -31.34 8.77 9.05
N ASN A 92 -31.50 8.46 7.77
CA ASN A 92 -32.16 9.31 6.78
C ASN A 92 -33.62 9.62 7.12
N GLY A 93 -34.37 8.64 7.61
CA GLY A 93 -35.77 8.83 8.00
C GLY A 93 -35.97 9.69 9.25
N ASN A 94 -34.89 9.97 9.99
CA ASN A 94 -34.84 10.91 11.10
C ASN A 94 -34.06 12.20 10.77
N PHE A 95 -33.60 12.37 9.52
CA PHE A 95 -32.90 13.55 9.02
C PHE A 95 -31.67 13.93 9.87
N ARG A 96 -30.89 12.92 10.28
CA ARG A 96 -29.74 13.10 11.18
C ARG A 96 -28.60 12.16 10.84
N VAL A 97 -27.42 12.47 11.38
CA VAL A 97 -26.28 11.56 11.42
C VAL A 97 -26.04 11.13 12.86
N GLN A 98 -26.04 9.82 13.09
CA GLN A 98 -25.77 9.21 14.39
C GLN A 98 -24.32 8.72 14.45
N LYS A 99 -23.57 9.16 15.46
CA LYS A 99 -22.26 8.59 15.83
C LYS A 99 -22.46 7.53 16.90
N TRP A 100 -22.05 6.29 16.63
CA TRP A 100 -22.08 5.17 17.56
C TRP A 100 -20.65 4.69 17.82
N ALA A 101 -20.22 4.72 19.08
CA ALA A 101 -18.97 4.08 19.47
C ALA A 101 -19.11 2.56 19.40
N TYR A 102 -18.02 1.85 19.11
CA TYR A 102 -18.04 0.38 19.08
C TYR A 102 -18.50 -0.20 20.42
N GLY A 103 -19.47 -1.11 20.37
CA GLY A 103 -20.09 -1.74 21.54
C GLY A 103 -21.11 -0.86 22.28
N ALA A 104 -21.35 0.37 21.84
CA ALA A 104 -22.39 1.22 22.40
C ALA A 104 -23.78 0.68 22.07
N THR A 105 -24.73 0.87 23.00
CA THR A 105 -26.13 0.50 22.82
C THR A 105 -27.00 1.63 22.25
N SER A 106 -26.44 2.84 22.17
CA SER A 106 -27.08 4.04 21.62
C SER A 106 -26.03 4.97 21.01
N GLY A 107 -26.50 5.88 20.15
CA GLY A 107 -25.68 6.89 19.49
C GLY A 107 -25.86 8.30 20.04
N VAL A 108 -25.09 9.21 19.45
CA VAL A 108 -25.21 10.65 19.62
C VAL A 108 -25.41 11.30 18.26
N THR A 109 -26.34 12.25 18.17
CA THR A 109 -26.56 13.02 16.94
C THR A 109 -25.42 14.00 16.74
N VAL A 110 -24.74 13.91 15.60
CA VAL A 110 -23.57 14.76 15.25
C VAL A 110 -23.82 15.69 14.07
N ALA A 111 -24.93 15.52 13.35
CA ALA A 111 -25.41 16.45 12.33
C ALA A 111 -26.93 16.29 12.16
N GLY A 112 -27.62 17.39 11.85
CA GLY A 112 -29.08 17.40 11.65
C GLY A 112 -29.88 17.13 12.93
N GLY A 113 -31.00 16.40 12.81
CA GLY A 113 -31.87 16.03 13.93
C GLY A 113 -32.91 17.08 14.33
N ASN A 114 -32.97 18.23 13.64
CA ASN A 114 -33.88 19.34 13.94
C ASN A 114 -35.08 19.37 12.98
N SER A 115 -35.67 18.20 12.70
CA SER A 115 -36.68 17.98 11.65
C SER A 115 -36.15 18.17 10.22
N LYS A 116 -36.96 17.74 9.25
CA LYS A 116 -36.70 17.98 7.82
C LYS A 116 -36.73 19.47 7.52
N GLY A 117 -35.74 19.98 6.80
CA GLY A 117 -35.72 21.36 6.34
C GLY A 117 -34.41 21.77 5.69
N SER A 118 -34.25 23.08 5.44
CA SER A 118 -33.10 23.65 4.71
C SER A 118 -32.23 24.61 5.53
N ALA A 119 -32.58 24.85 6.80
CA ALA A 119 -31.74 25.61 7.72
C ALA A 119 -30.36 24.93 7.91
N LEU A 120 -29.36 25.66 8.41
CA LEU A 120 -28.00 25.15 8.58
C LEU A 120 -27.88 24.05 9.63
N ASN A 121 -28.87 23.88 10.51
CA ASN A 121 -28.99 22.81 11.49
C ASN A 121 -29.98 21.70 11.07
N GLN A 122 -30.49 21.75 9.84
CA GLN A 122 -31.46 20.79 9.29
C GLN A 122 -30.90 20.06 8.07
N LEU A 123 -31.40 18.84 7.85
CA LEU A 123 -31.10 18.01 6.69
C LEU A 123 -32.41 17.57 6.03
N SER A 124 -32.35 17.19 4.75
CA SER A 124 -33.50 16.73 3.98
C SER A 124 -33.11 15.60 3.03
N ASN A 125 -33.58 14.39 3.34
CA ASN A 125 -33.29 13.16 2.58
C ASN A 125 -31.79 12.96 2.29
N CYS A 126 -30.94 13.13 3.31
CA CYS A 126 -29.49 13.05 3.19
C CYS A 126 -29.02 11.65 2.76
N TYR A 127 -27.93 11.56 1.99
CA TYR A 127 -27.49 10.30 1.38
C TYR A 127 -26.04 9.94 1.70
N GLY A 128 -25.07 10.38 0.88
CA GLY A 128 -23.66 10.06 1.08
C GLY A 128 -23.07 10.75 2.31
N ILE A 129 -22.17 10.05 2.97
CA ILE A 129 -21.42 10.52 4.13
C ILE A 129 -19.91 10.32 3.93
N TYR A 130 -19.13 11.28 4.40
CA TYR A 130 -17.70 11.14 4.56
C TYR A 130 -17.27 11.76 5.89
N VAL A 131 -16.31 11.15 6.58
CA VAL A 131 -15.75 11.69 7.82
C VAL A 131 -14.25 11.88 7.67
N ASP A 132 -13.77 13.12 7.81
CA ASP A 132 -12.34 13.44 7.67
C ASP A 132 -11.53 13.14 8.94
N GLU A 133 -10.21 13.36 8.91
CA GLU A 133 -9.29 12.91 9.98
C GLU A 133 -9.50 13.67 11.29
N HIS A 134 -10.12 14.85 11.20
CA HIS A 134 -10.51 15.68 12.34
C HIS A 134 -11.94 15.39 12.82
N GLU A 135 -12.53 14.28 12.34
CA GLU A 135 -13.91 13.88 12.60
C GLU A 135 -14.96 14.90 12.12
N ASN A 136 -14.64 15.74 11.13
CA ASN A 136 -15.68 16.55 10.50
C ASN A 136 -16.55 15.64 9.62
N VAL A 137 -17.87 15.83 9.72
CA VAL A 137 -18.87 15.04 9.01
C VAL A 137 -19.35 15.82 7.79
N TYR A 138 -19.12 15.27 6.60
CA TYR A 138 -19.62 15.79 5.33
C TYR A 138 -20.83 14.96 4.92
N ILE A 139 -21.90 15.62 4.50
CA ILE A 139 -23.18 15.00 4.15
C ILE A 139 -23.71 15.59 2.86
N ALA A 140 -24.08 14.72 1.92
CA ALA A 140 -24.89 15.11 0.79
C ALA A 140 -26.34 15.31 1.24
N ASP A 141 -26.75 16.57 1.32
CA ASP A 141 -28.10 17.00 1.69
C ASP A 141 -28.95 17.09 0.42
N ARG A 142 -29.34 15.91 -0.08
CA ARG A 142 -29.86 15.64 -1.42
C ARG A 142 -30.94 16.61 -1.86
N ASP A 143 -32.02 16.72 -1.10
CA ASP A 143 -33.20 17.51 -1.50
C ASP A 143 -32.92 19.03 -1.40
N ASN A 144 -31.90 19.42 -0.64
CA ASN A 144 -31.44 20.80 -0.55
C ASN A 144 -30.31 21.12 -1.55
N ASN A 145 -29.96 20.18 -2.44
CA ASN A 145 -28.99 20.39 -3.53
C ASN A 145 -27.62 20.93 -3.06
N ARG A 146 -27.14 20.43 -1.91
CA ARG A 146 -25.91 20.91 -1.28
C ARG A 146 -25.13 19.80 -0.58
N VAL A 147 -23.84 20.04 -0.36
CA VAL A 147 -23.03 19.26 0.58
C VAL A 147 -22.74 20.14 1.79
N MET A 148 -22.99 19.57 2.96
CA MET A 148 -22.85 20.25 4.24
C MET A 148 -21.73 19.61 5.06
N LYS A 149 -20.97 20.43 5.80
CA LYS A 149 -19.92 19.99 6.73
C LYS A 149 -20.30 20.39 8.16
N TRP A 150 -20.24 19.44 9.09
CA TRP A 150 -20.31 19.67 10.54
C TRP A 150 -18.97 19.38 11.20
N MET A 151 -18.53 20.30 12.04
CA MET A 151 -17.38 20.06 12.93
C MET A 151 -17.85 19.33 14.19
N PRO A 152 -16.97 18.56 14.88
CA PRO A 152 -17.32 17.93 16.15
C PRO A 152 -17.91 18.93 17.15
N GLY A 153 -19.12 18.64 17.65
CA GLY A 153 -19.83 19.48 18.61
C GLY A 153 -20.56 20.70 18.03
N ALA A 154 -20.51 20.93 16.72
CA ALA A 154 -21.23 22.03 16.09
C ALA A 154 -22.76 21.82 16.13
N THR A 155 -23.51 22.86 16.41
CA THR A 155 -24.99 22.85 16.43
C THR A 155 -25.60 23.08 15.04
N GLU A 156 -24.82 23.63 14.11
CA GLU A 156 -25.16 23.86 12.71
C GLU A 156 -23.96 23.57 11.81
N GLY A 157 -24.23 23.30 10.54
CA GLY A 157 -23.23 22.98 9.54
C GLY A 157 -22.95 24.16 8.63
N ILE A 158 -21.95 24.00 7.76
CA ILE A 158 -21.61 24.96 6.72
C ILE A 158 -21.79 24.32 5.34
N VAL A 159 -22.29 25.09 4.37
CA VAL A 159 -22.36 24.66 2.97
C VAL A 159 -20.95 24.67 2.38
N VAL A 160 -20.48 23.53 1.89
CA VAL A 160 -19.14 23.39 1.30
C VAL A 160 -19.16 23.10 -0.21
N ALA A 161 -20.32 22.73 -0.77
CA ALA A 161 -20.56 22.66 -2.21
C ALA A 161 -22.06 22.79 -2.51
N GLY A 162 -22.41 23.33 -3.68
CA GLY A 162 -23.80 23.54 -4.08
C GLY A 162 -24.53 24.62 -3.26
N GLY A 163 -25.83 24.41 -3.00
CA GLY A 163 -26.66 25.33 -2.23
C GLY A 163 -27.17 26.57 -2.99
N ASN A 164 -26.86 26.69 -4.27
CA ASN A 164 -27.29 27.80 -5.14
C ASN A 164 -28.53 27.43 -5.98
N GLY A 165 -29.41 26.60 -5.41
CA GLY A 165 -30.55 26.01 -6.11
C GLY A 165 -30.16 24.79 -6.97
N GLU A 166 -31.20 24.11 -7.44
CA GLU A 166 -31.08 23.00 -8.38
C GLU A 166 -30.59 23.49 -9.75
N GLY A 167 -29.64 22.80 -10.37
CA GLY A 167 -29.22 23.15 -11.72
C GLY A 167 -27.87 22.58 -12.14
N ARG A 168 -27.46 22.93 -13.37
CA ARG A 168 -26.26 22.42 -14.06
C ARG A 168 -25.06 23.36 -14.04
N ASN A 169 -25.22 24.58 -13.53
CA ASN A 169 -24.11 25.52 -13.44
C ASN A 169 -22.99 24.96 -12.55
N SER A 170 -21.78 25.49 -12.69
CA SER A 170 -20.61 25.04 -11.93
C SER A 170 -20.77 25.21 -10.42
N ASN A 171 -21.63 26.11 -9.95
CA ASN A 171 -21.92 26.33 -8.53
C ASN A 171 -23.21 25.62 -8.05
N GLN A 172 -23.85 24.80 -8.90
CA GLN A 172 -25.12 24.13 -8.63
C GLN A 172 -24.96 22.61 -8.69
N LEU A 173 -25.82 21.92 -7.94
CA LEU A 173 -25.94 20.47 -7.89
C LEU A 173 -27.42 20.12 -8.07
N THR A 174 -27.71 18.91 -8.53
CA THR A 174 -29.06 18.35 -8.58
C THR A 174 -29.06 16.97 -7.93
N PHE A 175 -29.61 16.93 -6.71
CA PHE A 175 -29.72 15.73 -5.86
C PHE A 175 -28.36 15.02 -5.67
N PRO A 176 -27.36 15.69 -5.07
CA PRO A 176 -26.07 15.04 -4.81
C PRO A 176 -26.26 13.81 -3.92
N LEU A 177 -25.57 12.71 -4.26
CA LEU A 177 -25.63 11.44 -3.53
C LEU A 177 -24.29 11.10 -2.90
N GLY A 178 -23.50 10.24 -3.51
CA GLY A 178 -22.20 9.82 -3.00
C GLY A 178 -21.20 10.98 -2.99
N ILE A 179 -20.42 11.03 -1.91
CA ILE A 179 -19.35 12.00 -1.73
C ILE A 179 -18.06 11.29 -1.35
N TYR A 180 -16.94 11.84 -1.78
CA TYR A 180 -15.61 11.39 -1.41
C TYR A 180 -14.71 12.60 -1.18
N LEU A 181 -13.91 12.57 -0.12
CA LEU A 181 -12.84 13.54 0.09
C LEU A 181 -11.48 12.88 -0.15
N ASP A 182 -10.65 13.54 -0.95
CA ASP A 182 -9.24 13.17 -1.08
C ASP A 182 -8.37 13.82 0.01
N ASN A 183 -7.08 13.49 0.01
CA ASN A 183 -6.12 13.97 1.00
C ASN A 183 -5.86 15.49 0.91
N ASP A 184 -6.24 16.14 -0.19
CA ASP A 184 -6.12 17.60 -0.37
C ASP A 184 -7.42 18.32 0.04
N ALA A 185 -8.34 17.61 0.69
CA ALA A 185 -9.66 18.07 1.06
C ALA A 185 -10.55 18.50 -0.13
N ASN A 186 -10.28 18.00 -1.34
CA ASN A 186 -11.20 18.17 -2.46
C ASN A 186 -12.41 17.25 -2.29
N ILE A 187 -13.61 17.79 -2.51
CA ILE A 187 -14.88 17.08 -2.38
C ILE A 187 -15.34 16.65 -3.77
N TYR A 188 -15.37 15.35 -4.01
CA TYR A 188 -15.93 14.74 -5.21
C TYR A 188 -17.37 14.33 -4.93
N ILE A 189 -18.27 14.70 -5.82
CA ILE A 189 -19.72 14.61 -5.61
C ILE A 189 -20.34 13.97 -6.85
N ALA A 190 -21.05 12.88 -6.64
CA ALA A 190 -21.93 12.31 -7.66
C ALA A 190 -23.16 13.22 -7.80
N ASP A 191 -23.17 14.05 -8.85
CA ASP A 191 -24.24 15.00 -9.17
C ASP A 191 -25.31 14.27 -9.99
N TYR A 192 -26.13 13.50 -9.27
CA TYR A 192 -26.95 12.39 -9.75
C TYR A 192 -27.78 12.71 -10.99
N TYR A 193 -28.60 13.75 -10.97
CA TYR A 193 -29.48 14.07 -12.12
C TYR A 193 -28.83 14.92 -13.20
N ASN A 194 -27.59 15.34 -12.98
CA ASN A 194 -26.77 16.02 -13.97
C ASN A 194 -25.78 15.10 -14.67
N ASP A 195 -25.84 13.79 -14.40
CA ASP A 195 -25.07 12.75 -15.09
C ASP A 195 -23.56 13.05 -15.11
N ARG A 196 -23.05 13.54 -13.98
CA ARG A 196 -21.66 13.98 -13.85
C ARG A 196 -21.12 13.76 -12.44
N VAL A 197 -19.80 13.77 -12.34
CA VAL A 197 -19.09 13.95 -11.07
C VAL A 197 -18.45 15.32 -11.06
N GLN A 198 -18.70 16.06 -9.99
CA GLN A 198 -18.09 17.35 -9.75
C GLN A 198 -17.03 17.25 -8.64
N MET A 199 -15.95 18.00 -8.78
CA MET A 199 -14.94 18.20 -7.75
C MET A 199 -14.95 19.66 -7.30
N TRP A 200 -15.12 19.88 -6.00
CA TRP A 200 -14.93 21.18 -5.34
C TRP A 200 -13.63 21.16 -4.55
N ALA A 201 -12.72 22.09 -4.85
CA ALA A 201 -11.58 22.33 -3.99
C ALA A 201 -12.02 23.02 -2.69
N GLN A 202 -11.24 22.87 -1.63
CA GLN A 202 -11.54 23.50 -0.34
C GLN A 202 -11.69 25.03 -0.51
N GLY A 203 -12.85 25.56 -0.10
CA GLY A 203 -13.16 26.99 -0.21
C GLY A 203 -13.56 27.48 -1.60
N ALA A 204 -13.62 26.60 -2.60
CA ALA A 204 -14.08 26.97 -3.94
C ALA A 204 -15.58 27.28 -3.96
N THR A 205 -15.98 28.26 -4.76
CA THR A 205 -17.40 28.62 -4.99
C THR A 205 -18.02 27.86 -6.16
N ASN A 206 -17.18 27.26 -7.01
CA ASN A 206 -17.56 26.53 -8.21
C ASN A 206 -16.84 25.19 -8.25
N GLY A 207 -17.56 24.19 -8.75
CA GLY A 207 -17.06 22.86 -9.03
C GLY A 207 -16.51 22.73 -10.44
N ILE A 208 -15.71 21.69 -10.62
CA ILE A 208 -15.15 21.29 -11.90
C ILE A 208 -15.69 19.90 -12.23
N THR A 209 -16.24 19.72 -13.43
CA THR A 209 -16.62 18.39 -13.93
C THR A 209 -15.37 17.54 -14.12
N VAL A 210 -15.27 16.42 -13.41
CA VAL A 210 -14.12 15.49 -13.50
C VAL A 210 -14.46 14.14 -14.13
N ALA A 211 -15.75 13.83 -14.29
CA ALA A 211 -16.25 12.69 -15.06
C ALA A 211 -17.68 12.96 -15.57
N GLY A 212 -18.03 12.45 -16.74
CA GLY A 212 -19.34 12.64 -17.36
C GLY A 212 -19.61 14.09 -17.81
N GLY A 213 -20.87 14.54 -17.70
CA GLY A 213 -21.29 15.89 -18.10
C GLY A 213 -21.62 16.07 -19.59
N ASN A 214 -21.53 15.00 -20.39
CA ASN A 214 -21.88 15.00 -21.83
C ASN A 214 -23.30 14.47 -22.09
N GLY A 215 -24.22 14.72 -21.15
CA GLY A 215 -25.57 14.18 -21.12
C GLY A 215 -25.64 12.74 -20.58
N GLY A 216 -26.85 12.36 -20.16
CA GLY A 216 -27.16 11.01 -19.69
C GLY A 216 -27.08 9.97 -20.81
N GLY A 217 -26.29 8.90 -20.60
CA GLY A 217 -26.15 7.83 -21.59
C GLY A 217 -25.13 6.77 -21.20
N SER A 218 -24.86 5.84 -22.13
CA SER A 218 -23.99 4.68 -21.92
C SER A 218 -22.64 4.75 -22.66
N ALA A 219 -22.38 5.82 -23.42
CA ALA A 219 -21.11 6.02 -24.09
C ALA A 219 -19.95 6.17 -23.08
N PRO A 220 -18.68 5.92 -23.46
CA PRO A 220 -17.53 6.03 -22.55
C PRO A 220 -17.34 7.43 -21.95
N ASN A 221 -17.79 8.48 -22.62
CA ASN A 221 -17.73 9.86 -22.12
C ASN A 221 -19.02 10.32 -21.39
N GLN A 222 -19.97 9.40 -21.18
CA GLN A 222 -21.26 9.65 -20.54
C GLN A 222 -21.40 8.84 -19.26
N LEU A 223 -22.19 9.37 -18.34
CA LEU A 223 -22.70 8.68 -17.17
C LEU A 223 -24.22 8.72 -17.23
N SER A 224 -24.90 7.91 -16.43
CA SER A 224 -26.34 7.95 -16.25
C SER A 224 -26.68 7.68 -14.80
N LEU A 225 -27.18 8.71 -14.12
CA LEU A 225 -27.58 8.65 -12.71
C LEU A 225 -26.48 8.11 -11.78
N PRO A 226 -25.26 8.71 -11.77
CA PRO A 226 -24.16 8.23 -10.95
C PRO A 226 -24.51 8.36 -9.46
N ARG A 227 -24.31 7.31 -8.67
CA ARG A 227 -24.68 7.31 -7.23
C ARG A 227 -23.49 7.40 -6.29
N ALA A 228 -22.36 6.78 -6.64
CA ALA A 228 -21.19 6.73 -5.78
C ALA A 228 -19.94 7.17 -6.54
N VAL A 229 -19.02 7.79 -5.81
CA VAL A 229 -17.73 8.25 -6.32
C VAL A 229 -16.64 7.89 -5.31
N SER A 230 -15.47 7.51 -5.81
CA SER A 230 -14.25 7.36 -5.02
C SER A 230 -13.05 7.73 -5.88
N VAL A 231 -11.96 8.14 -5.25
CA VAL A 231 -10.76 8.60 -5.94
C VAL A 231 -9.55 7.88 -5.37
N ASP A 232 -8.68 7.37 -6.23
CA ASP A 232 -7.43 6.75 -5.79
C ASP A 232 -6.32 7.79 -5.54
N THR A 233 -5.18 7.33 -5.03
CA THR A 233 -4.01 8.19 -4.75
C THR A 233 -3.40 8.80 -6.02
N ARG A 234 -3.73 8.30 -7.21
CA ARG A 234 -3.32 8.84 -8.51
C ARG A 234 -4.38 9.76 -9.12
N LYS A 235 -5.37 10.17 -8.33
CA LYS A 235 -6.51 11.01 -8.73
C LYS A 235 -7.39 10.40 -9.84
N ASN A 236 -7.34 9.08 -10.06
CA ASN A 236 -8.32 8.43 -10.92
C ASN A 236 -9.67 8.46 -10.21
N VAL A 237 -10.71 8.89 -10.92
CA VAL A 237 -12.08 8.97 -10.43
C VAL A 237 -12.82 7.69 -10.80
N TYR A 238 -13.27 6.97 -9.80
CA TYR A 238 -14.11 5.79 -9.94
C TYR A 238 -15.56 6.23 -9.71
N VAL A 239 -16.44 5.88 -10.63
CA VAL A 239 -17.83 6.31 -10.63
C VAL A 239 -18.75 5.11 -10.76
N LEU A 240 -19.67 4.95 -9.81
CA LEU A 240 -20.75 3.98 -9.91
C LEU A 240 -21.85 4.57 -10.81
N ASP A 241 -21.80 4.19 -12.08
CA ASP A 241 -22.70 4.60 -13.15
C ASP A 241 -23.97 3.72 -13.10
N THR A 242 -24.78 3.96 -12.06
CA THR A 242 -25.79 3.01 -11.57
C THR A 242 -26.83 2.63 -12.61
N PHE A 243 -27.34 3.55 -13.42
CA PHE A 243 -28.37 3.20 -14.41
C PHE A 243 -27.81 2.33 -15.55
N ASN A 244 -26.49 2.40 -15.77
CA ASN A 244 -25.76 1.56 -16.70
C ASN A 244 -25.19 0.29 -16.05
N ASP A 245 -25.52 0.01 -14.77
CA ASP A 245 -25.10 -1.19 -14.03
C ASP A 245 -23.57 -1.43 -14.05
N ARG A 246 -22.77 -0.37 -14.01
CA ARG A 246 -21.30 -0.46 -14.16
C ARG A 246 -20.51 0.48 -13.25
N VAL A 247 -19.23 0.18 -13.08
CA VAL A 247 -18.24 1.12 -12.52
C VAL A 247 -17.32 1.59 -13.64
N GLN A 248 -17.19 2.90 -13.81
CA GLN A 248 -16.23 3.51 -14.72
C GLN A 248 -15.04 4.09 -13.97
N LYS A 249 -13.84 3.90 -14.52
CA LYS A 249 -12.61 4.59 -14.09
C LYS A 249 -12.27 5.69 -15.08
N TRP A 250 -12.07 6.90 -14.57
CA TRP A 250 -11.67 8.08 -15.32
C TRP A 250 -10.29 8.51 -14.85
N ALA A 251 -9.31 8.57 -15.75
CA ALA A 251 -8.01 9.16 -15.42
C ALA A 251 -8.15 10.68 -15.23
N PRO A 252 -7.24 11.33 -14.49
CA PRO A 252 -7.24 12.78 -14.36
C PRO A 252 -7.31 13.46 -15.73
N ARG A 253 -8.26 14.39 -15.89
CA ARG A 253 -8.48 15.15 -17.15
C ARG A 253 -8.87 14.29 -18.36
N ALA A 254 -9.24 13.02 -18.18
CA ALA A 254 -9.70 12.18 -19.28
C ALA A 254 -11.04 12.67 -19.85
N SER A 255 -11.19 12.63 -21.17
CA SER A 255 -12.45 12.95 -21.85
C SER A 255 -13.47 11.80 -21.84
N SER A 256 -13.04 10.60 -21.45
CA SER A 256 -13.88 9.39 -21.35
C SER A 256 -13.36 8.43 -20.28
N GLY A 257 -14.27 7.69 -19.68
CA GLY A 257 -13.95 6.61 -18.75
C GLY A 257 -13.78 5.25 -19.42
N ILE A 258 -13.29 4.31 -18.63
CA ILE A 258 -13.16 2.89 -18.98
C ILE A 258 -14.04 2.10 -18.01
N THR A 259 -14.94 1.27 -18.53
CA THR A 259 -15.71 0.33 -17.70
C THR A 259 -14.77 -0.70 -17.11
N ILE A 260 -14.73 -0.79 -15.78
CA ILE A 260 -13.87 -1.73 -15.06
C ILE A 260 -14.64 -2.85 -14.35
N ILE A 261 -15.93 -2.65 -14.08
CA ILE A 261 -16.86 -3.60 -13.47
C ILE A 261 -18.21 -3.43 -14.16
N GLY A 262 -18.96 -4.52 -14.41
CA GLY A 262 -20.26 -4.44 -15.08
C GLY A 262 -20.18 -4.51 -16.60
N SER A 263 -19.02 -4.85 -17.17
CA SER A 263 -18.83 -4.96 -18.62
C SER A 263 -19.71 -6.03 -19.27
N ASP A 264 -20.13 -7.03 -18.49
CA ASP A 264 -20.97 -8.15 -18.94
C ASP A 264 -22.48 -7.82 -18.88
N GLY A 265 -22.79 -6.54 -18.68
CA GLY A 265 -24.14 -6.00 -18.61
C GLY A 265 -24.87 -6.35 -17.31
N ARG A 266 -26.16 -6.01 -17.30
CA ARG A 266 -27.06 -6.26 -16.18
C ARG A 266 -27.26 -7.75 -15.94
N GLY A 267 -27.22 -8.17 -14.68
CA GLY A 267 -27.51 -9.56 -14.29
C GLY A 267 -27.00 -9.93 -12.91
N SER A 268 -26.96 -11.22 -12.62
CA SER A 268 -26.63 -11.77 -11.30
C SER A 268 -25.40 -12.70 -11.30
N ARG A 269 -24.74 -12.88 -12.44
CA ARG A 269 -23.47 -13.61 -12.54
C ARG A 269 -22.32 -12.79 -11.92
N PRO A 270 -21.12 -13.37 -11.71
CA PRO A 270 -19.94 -12.58 -11.39
C PRO A 270 -19.74 -11.47 -12.44
N ASN A 271 -19.35 -10.27 -12.01
CA ASN A 271 -19.11 -9.09 -12.84
C ASN A 271 -20.37 -8.46 -13.49
N GLN A 272 -21.53 -9.05 -13.27
CA GLN A 272 -22.82 -8.43 -13.58
C GLN A 272 -23.37 -7.75 -12.32
N LEU A 273 -23.94 -6.56 -12.50
CA LEU A 273 -24.60 -5.79 -11.44
C LEU A 273 -26.08 -5.60 -11.78
N GLN A 274 -26.88 -5.27 -10.77
CA GLN A 274 -28.26 -4.84 -10.95
C GLN A 274 -28.58 -3.70 -9.97
N SER A 275 -28.71 -2.50 -10.53
CA SER A 275 -28.99 -1.24 -9.83
C SER A 275 -28.11 -1.07 -8.59
N PRO A 276 -26.77 -1.02 -8.73
CA PRO A 276 -25.85 -0.92 -7.60
C PRO A 276 -25.84 0.49 -6.99
N PHE A 277 -25.88 0.61 -5.66
CA PHE A 277 -26.05 1.93 -5.00
C PHE A 277 -24.81 2.46 -4.27
N GLY A 278 -23.98 1.58 -3.72
CA GLY A 278 -22.78 1.95 -2.96
C GLY A 278 -21.51 1.31 -3.51
N MET A 279 -20.37 1.99 -3.36
CA MET A 279 -19.08 1.39 -3.61
C MET A 279 -18.00 1.92 -2.67
N ARG A 280 -17.03 1.08 -2.30
CA ARG A 280 -15.93 1.46 -1.43
C ARG A 280 -14.66 0.68 -1.73
N PHE A 281 -13.52 1.34 -1.62
CA PHE A 281 -12.22 0.70 -1.63
C PHE A 281 -11.83 0.20 -0.24
N ASP A 282 -11.23 -1.00 -0.17
CA ASP A 282 -10.45 -1.41 1.00
C ASP A 282 -9.01 -0.87 0.92
N SER A 283 -8.24 -1.04 2.00
CA SER A 283 -6.84 -0.61 2.09
C SER A 283 -5.89 -1.33 1.12
N ASN A 284 -6.33 -2.44 0.51
CA ASN A 284 -5.58 -3.19 -0.50
C ASN A 284 -5.95 -2.79 -1.93
N GLY A 285 -6.85 -1.82 -2.12
CA GLY A 285 -7.30 -1.37 -3.43
C GLY A 285 -8.39 -2.24 -4.07
N ASN A 286 -9.01 -3.16 -3.34
CA ASN A 286 -10.16 -3.91 -3.83
C ASN A 286 -11.43 -3.05 -3.77
N ILE A 287 -12.31 -3.20 -4.74
CA ILE A 287 -13.59 -2.47 -4.79
C ILE A 287 -14.71 -3.38 -4.28
N TYR A 288 -15.45 -2.91 -3.29
CA TYR A 288 -16.68 -3.52 -2.83
C TYR A 288 -17.85 -2.74 -3.40
N VAL A 289 -18.79 -3.43 -4.06
CA VAL A 289 -19.99 -2.82 -4.65
C VAL A 289 -21.22 -3.41 -3.98
N ALA A 290 -22.10 -2.53 -3.48
CA ALA A 290 -23.44 -2.90 -3.05
C ALA A 290 -24.32 -3.13 -4.29
N ASP A 291 -24.46 -4.40 -4.67
CA ASP A 291 -25.25 -4.85 -5.81
C ASP A 291 -26.71 -5.01 -5.38
N THR A 292 -27.35 -3.85 -5.17
CA THR A 292 -28.52 -3.67 -4.32
C THR A 292 -29.69 -4.56 -4.71
N TYR A 293 -30.03 -4.66 -6.00
CA TYR A 293 -31.18 -5.48 -6.43
C TYR A 293 -30.84 -6.95 -6.66
N ASN A 294 -29.57 -7.33 -6.51
CA ASN A 294 -29.16 -8.73 -6.36
C ASN A 294 -28.97 -9.14 -4.89
N TRP A 295 -29.26 -8.23 -3.94
CA TRP A 295 -29.24 -8.49 -2.49
C TRP A 295 -27.89 -9.03 -1.99
N ARG A 296 -26.79 -8.48 -2.54
CA ARG A 296 -25.43 -8.92 -2.24
C ARG A 296 -24.44 -7.75 -2.25
N ILE A 297 -23.32 -7.94 -1.58
CA ILE A 297 -22.09 -7.18 -1.82
C ILE A 297 -21.21 -8.02 -2.74
N GLN A 298 -20.59 -7.41 -3.74
CA GLN A 298 -19.55 -8.04 -4.56
C GLN A 298 -18.20 -7.40 -4.29
N LYS A 299 -17.17 -8.23 -4.08
CA LYS A 299 -15.77 -7.81 -4.01
C LYS A 299 -15.10 -8.03 -5.36
N PHE A 300 -14.48 -6.98 -5.87
CA PHE A 300 -13.69 -6.98 -7.09
C PHE A 300 -12.24 -6.74 -6.70
N SER A 301 -11.41 -7.74 -6.97
CA SER A 301 -9.98 -7.64 -6.73
C SER A 301 -9.34 -7.09 -8.00
N CYS A 302 -8.47 -6.10 -7.84
CA CYS A 302 -7.61 -5.70 -8.94
C CYS A 302 -6.59 -6.81 -9.12
N GLU A 303 -6.88 -7.79 -9.96
CA GLU A 303 -5.82 -8.67 -10.45
C GLU A 303 -4.93 -7.82 -11.35
N ILE A 304 -3.72 -7.54 -10.87
CA ILE A 304 -2.62 -7.23 -11.77
C ILE A 304 -2.37 -8.53 -12.54
N PHE A 305 -3.14 -8.73 -13.61
CA PHE A 305 -2.85 -9.76 -14.58
C PHE A 305 -1.46 -9.44 -15.14
N GLY A 306 -0.52 -10.34 -14.87
CA GLY A 306 0.76 -10.36 -15.56
C GLY A 306 0.54 -10.28 -17.07
N ASN A 307 1.35 -9.45 -17.72
CA ASN A 307 1.42 -9.22 -19.17
C ASN A 307 0.94 -10.41 -20.01
N ARG A 308 -0.34 -10.40 -20.41
CA ARG A 308 -0.74 -11.00 -21.68
C ARG A 308 -0.57 -9.93 -22.73
N HIS A 309 0.53 -10.01 -23.47
CA HIS A 309 0.55 -9.45 -24.82
C HIS A 309 -0.55 -10.18 -25.61
N PRO A 310 -1.48 -9.46 -26.29
CA PRO A 310 -2.26 -10.10 -27.34
C PRO A 310 -1.32 -10.56 -28.46
N PRO A 311 -1.61 -11.68 -29.15
CA PRO A 311 -0.82 -12.10 -30.30
C PRO A 311 -0.87 -11.00 -31.37
N ALA A 312 0.30 -10.60 -31.86
CA ALA A 312 0.42 -9.72 -33.00
C ALA A 312 -0.33 -10.33 -34.20
N SER A 313 -1.47 -9.75 -34.55
CA SER A 313 -2.08 -9.99 -35.86
C SER A 313 -1.34 -9.15 -36.90
N LEU A 314 -0.81 -9.86 -37.89
CA LEU A 314 -0.26 -9.28 -39.11
C LEU A 314 -1.29 -8.35 -39.76
N HIS A 315 -0.97 -7.06 -39.87
CA HIS A 315 -1.40 -6.29 -41.02
C HIS A 315 -0.25 -5.46 -41.58
N ARG A 316 -0.03 -5.71 -42.87
CA ARG A 316 0.95 -5.13 -43.77
C ARG A 316 0.29 -3.95 -44.48
N SER A 317 0.85 -2.76 -44.38
CA SER A 317 0.73 -1.67 -45.38
C SER A 317 1.73 -0.57 -45.02
N SER A 318 2.89 -0.56 -45.68
CA SER A 318 3.23 0.33 -46.80
C SER A 318 3.39 1.80 -46.41
N SER A 319 4.64 2.22 -46.41
CA SER A 319 5.16 3.59 -46.46
C SER A 319 4.39 4.52 -47.40
N THR A 320 4.20 5.77 -46.99
CA THR A 320 4.51 6.95 -47.83
C THR A 320 4.63 8.19 -46.97
N THR A 321 5.79 8.83 -47.09
CA THR A 321 6.13 10.18 -46.66
C THR A 321 5.31 11.20 -47.45
N THR A 322 4.78 12.23 -46.79
CA THR A 322 4.73 13.59 -47.36
C THR A 322 4.72 14.62 -46.23
N THR A 323 5.60 15.60 -46.40
CA THR A 323 5.86 16.79 -45.58
C THR A 323 4.84 17.89 -45.85
N ASN A 324 4.47 18.69 -44.84
CA ASN A 324 4.43 20.14 -45.00
C ASN A 324 4.54 20.90 -43.66
N PRO A 325 5.21 22.08 -43.63
CA PRO A 325 5.55 22.88 -42.44
C PRO A 325 4.57 24.05 -42.22
N PHE A 326 4.84 24.89 -41.19
CA PHE A 326 4.03 25.97 -40.59
C PHE A 326 3.02 25.44 -39.56
N GLU A 327 3.09 25.73 -38.26
CA GLU A 327 3.41 27.01 -37.59
C GLU A 327 4.31 26.82 -36.37
N SER A 328 5.43 27.54 -36.38
CA SER A 328 6.08 28.05 -35.18
C SER A 328 5.30 29.26 -34.67
N THR A 329 4.92 29.31 -33.39
CA THR A 329 5.17 30.44 -32.46
C THR A 329 4.63 30.06 -31.08
N PHE A 330 5.50 29.62 -30.17
CA PHE A 330 5.56 29.96 -28.73
C PHE A 330 6.44 28.91 -28.02
N CYS A 331 7.75 29.07 -28.14
CA CYS A 331 8.61 28.83 -26.99
C CYS A 331 8.41 30.04 -26.08
N ASP A 332 7.87 29.81 -24.89
CA ASP A 332 8.29 30.43 -23.63
C ASP A 332 7.15 30.33 -22.61
N LEU A 333 7.11 29.17 -21.94
CA LEU A 333 6.79 28.97 -20.52
C LEU A 333 7.02 27.49 -20.20
N ILE A 334 8.26 27.04 -20.44
CA ILE A 334 8.80 25.91 -19.71
C ILE A 334 9.13 26.47 -18.32
N ASN A 335 8.29 26.16 -17.34
CA ASN A 335 8.65 25.87 -15.94
C ASN A 335 7.38 25.97 -15.07
N ASP A 336 6.72 24.82 -14.87
CA ASP A 336 5.94 24.51 -13.66
C ASP A 336 5.61 23.00 -13.60
N ASP A 337 5.58 22.33 -14.76
CA ASP A 337 5.46 20.85 -14.84
C ASP A 337 6.73 20.09 -14.38
N MET A 338 7.82 20.81 -14.05
CA MET A 338 9.00 20.22 -13.40
C MET A 338 8.99 20.36 -11.87
N ILE A 339 7.95 20.98 -11.28
CA ILE A 339 7.85 21.24 -9.84
C ILE A 339 6.79 20.35 -9.15
N LEU A 340 5.88 19.73 -9.88
CA LEU A 340 4.82 18.85 -9.31
C LEU A 340 5.14 17.35 -9.36
N GLU A 341 6.40 16.99 -9.58
CA GLU A 341 6.97 15.71 -9.14
C GLU A 341 7.61 15.82 -7.73
N MET A 342 7.15 16.78 -6.90
CA MET A 342 7.30 16.66 -5.45
C MET A 342 6.27 15.65 -4.93
N THR A 343 6.57 14.38 -5.20
CA THR A 343 6.23 13.21 -4.41
C THR A 343 5.68 13.56 -3.02
N THR A 344 4.44 13.20 -2.67
CA THR A 344 4.17 12.89 -1.27
C THR A 344 5.03 11.68 -0.96
N LYS A 345 6.22 11.95 -0.44
CA LYS A 345 7.22 10.93 -0.20
C LYS A 345 6.64 9.91 0.77
N SER A 346 6.71 8.64 0.40
CA SER A 346 5.93 7.55 1.00
C SER A 346 6.27 7.27 2.49
N LEU A 347 7.42 7.75 2.95
CA LEU A 347 7.93 7.75 4.32
C LEU A 347 8.08 9.18 4.90
N ALA A 348 7.41 10.18 4.34
CA ALA A 348 7.44 11.55 4.87
C ALA A 348 7.12 11.57 6.37
N GLY A 349 7.98 12.24 7.14
CA GLY A 349 7.84 12.35 8.60
C GLY A 349 8.23 11.10 9.39
N ARG A 350 8.79 10.07 8.75
CA ARG A 350 9.38 8.89 9.43
C ARG A 350 10.85 9.13 9.74
N VAL A 351 11.32 8.58 10.85
CA VAL A 351 12.73 8.60 11.26
C VAL A 351 13.31 7.21 11.07
N ALA A 352 14.37 7.10 10.26
CA ALA A 352 15.07 5.85 9.98
C ALA A 352 16.53 5.92 10.45
N LEU A 353 17.06 4.79 10.93
CA LEU A 353 18.48 4.60 11.21
C LEU A 353 19.00 3.44 10.35
N VAL A 354 20.04 3.70 9.55
CA VAL A 354 20.75 2.68 8.76
C VAL A 354 22.18 2.55 9.26
N THR A 355 22.52 1.39 9.81
CA THR A 355 23.88 1.13 10.31
C THR A 355 24.82 0.70 9.18
N GLY A 356 26.03 1.24 9.14
CA GLY A 356 27.03 0.88 8.13
C GLY A 356 26.70 1.38 6.72
N GLY A 357 26.28 2.64 6.58
CA GLY A 357 25.79 3.22 5.32
C GLY A 357 26.80 3.98 4.48
N THR A 358 28.11 3.78 4.64
CA THR A 358 29.14 4.51 3.87
C THR A 358 29.28 4.01 2.42
N ARG A 359 28.89 2.77 2.13
CA ARG A 359 29.01 2.13 0.80
C ARG A 359 28.08 0.92 0.66
N GLY A 360 28.06 0.34 -0.55
CA GLY A 360 27.36 -0.91 -0.85
C GLY A 360 25.89 -0.91 -0.42
N LEU A 361 25.45 -2.05 0.13
CA LEU A 361 24.06 -2.28 0.53
C LEU A 361 23.51 -1.22 1.49
N GLY A 362 24.26 -0.86 2.53
CA GLY A 362 23.84 0.15 3.51
C GLY A 362 23.63 1.53 2.89
N LYS A 363 24.47 1.92 1.92
CA LYS A 363 24.31 3.18 1.18
C LYS A 363 23.06 3.15 0.31
N GLY A 364 22.84 2.08 -0.46
CA GLY A 364 21.64 1.94 -1.30
C GLY A 364 20.34 1.97 -0.50
N ILE A 365 20.31 1.28 0.64
CA ILE A 365 19.15 1.31 1.56
C ILE A 365 18.89 2.73 2.08
N ALA A 366 19.93 3.41 2.56
CA ALA A 366 19.79 4.77 3.10
C ALA A 366 19.32 5.77 2.05
N VAL A 367 19.84 5.68 0.82
CA VAL A 367 19.45 6.51 -0.33
C VAL A 367 17.97 6.34 -0.66
N GLU A 368 17.47 5.11 -0.70
CA GLU A 368 16.07 4.85 -1.06
C GLU A 368 15.10 5.20 0.06
N LEU A 369 15.46 4.99 1.34
CA LEU A 369 14.65 5.48 2.46
C LEU A 369 14.55 7.01 2.48
N GLY A 370 15.65 7.71 2.14
CA GLY A 370 15.66 9.16 2.01
C GLY A 370 14.90 9.66 0.78
N ALA A 371 15.02 8.98 -0.36
CA ALA A 371 14.24 9.27 -1.56
C ALA A 371 12.74 9.11 -1.28
N ALA A 372 12.37 8.05 -0.55
CA ALA A 372 11.04 7.81 -0.02
C ALA A 372 10.61 8.77 1.08
N GLY A 373 11.46 9.69 1.57
CA GLY A 373 11.07 10.83 2.42
C GLY A 373 11.28 10.67 3.92
N ALA A 374 11.91 9.58 4.35
CA ALA A 374 12.33 9.47 5.74
C ALA A 374 13.46 10.49 6.03
N LEU A 375 13.51 10.96 7.27
CA LEU A 375 14.74 11.50 7.85
C LEU A 375 15.66 10.31 8.17
N VAL A 376 16.80 10.22 7.50
CA VAL A 376 17.71 9.08 7.62
C VAL A 376 18.94 9.44 8.44
N TYR A 377 19.11 8.82 9.61
CA TYR A 377 20.38 8.74 10.30
C TYR A 377 21.23 7.66 9.63
N VAL A 378 22.41 8.03 9.14
CA VAL A 378 23.34 7.11 8.48
C VAL A 378 24.61 7.06 9.30
N THR A 379 25.03 5.86 9.70
CA THR A 379 26.22 5.68 10.54
C THR A 379 27.33 4.90 9.86
N GLY A 380 28.56 5.19 10.26
CA GLY A 380 29.76 4.52 9.77
C GLY A 380 31.04 5.18 10.31
N ARG A 381 32.21 4.63 9.96
CA ARG A 381 33.50 5.11 10.47
C ARG A 381 34.11 6.22 9.60
N THR A 382 33.88 6.16 8.28
CA THR A 382 34.49 7.08 7.31
C THR A 382 33.59 8.28 7.06
N VAL A 383 33.99 9.45 7.56
CA VAL A 383 33.23 10.71 7.33
C VAL A 383 33.47 11.25 5.92
N LYS A 384 34.74 11.39 5.52
CA LYS A 384 35.20 11.78 4.18
C LYS A 384 36.09 10.70 3.60
N SER A 385 35.96 10.43 2.31
CA SER A 385 36.91 9.59 1.58
C SER A 385 38.08 10.42 1.04
N SER A 386 39.28 9.87 1.10
CA SER A 386 40.49 10.47 0.50
C SER A 386 40.75 10.02 -0.94
N ASP A 387 40.08 8.95 -1.41
CA ASP A 387 40.32 8.32 -2.71
C ASP A 387 39.07 8.24 -3.61
N GLY A 388 37.90 8.65 -3.10
CA GLY A 388 36.60 8.59 -3.79
C GLY A 388 36.09 7.17 -4.12
N LYS A 389 36.82 6.11 -3.75
CA LYS A 389 36.49 4.70 -4.04
C LYS A 389 36.03 3.94 -2.80
N SER A 390 36.48 4.35 -1.63
CA SER A 390 36.23 3.66 -0.36
C SER A 390 34.84 3.94 0.25
N GLY A 391 34.06 4.86 -0.32
CA GLY A 391 32.77 5.33 0.18
C GLY A 391 32.85 6.12 1.48
N SER A 392 31.95 7.09 1.67
CA SER A 392 31.93 7.92 2.88
C SER A 392 30.53 8.35 3.31
N LEU A 393 30.38 8.76 4.57
CA LEU A 393 29.11 9.27 5.09
C LEU A 393 28.67 10.54 4.35
N GLU A 394 29.61 11.39 3.95
CA GLU A 394 29.30 12.60 3.19
C GLU A 394 28.76 12.28 1.80
N GLU A 395 29.37 11.34 1.08
CA GLU A 395 28.88 10.88 -0.22
C GLU A 395 27.48 10.27 -0.12
N THR A 396 27.20 9.47 0.92
CA THR A 396 25.85 8.91 1.14
C THR A 396 24.85 10.01 1.47
N ALA A 397 25.21 10.96 2.34
CA ALA A 397 24.36 12.08 2.69
C ALA A 397 24.07 12.98 1.47
N GLU A 398 25.06 13.19 0.61
CA GLU A 398 24.90 13.90 -0.66
C GLU A 398 23.99 13.14 -1.62
N ALA A 399 24.17 11.82 -1.78
CA ALA A 399 23.27 11.00 -2.60
C ALA A 399 21.81 11.04 -2.12
N ILE A 400 21.57 11.03 -0.80
CA ILE A 400 20.23 11.21 -0.22
C ILE A 400 19.67 12.60 -0.54
N ARG A 401 20.47 13.65 -0.31
CA ARG A 401 20.06 15.05 -0.56
C ARG A 401 19.75 15.30 -2.04
N ASN A 402 20.52 14.71 -2.95
CA ASN A 402 20.31 14.80 -4.39
C ASN A 402 18.99 14.15 -4.84
N ARG A 403 18.44 13.21 -4.05
CA ARG A 403 17.10 12.64 -4.24
C ARG A 403 16.03 13.37 -3.39
N GLY A 404 16.34 14.57 -2.91
CA GLY A 404 15.47 15.41 -2.08
C GLY A 404 15.19 14.85 -0.68
N GLY A 405 15.97 13.87 -0.21
CA GLY A 405 15.81 13.25 1.11
C GLY A 405 16.54 14.03 2.20
N GLN A 406 16.18 13.77 3.46
CA GLN A 406 16.86 14.35 4.62
C GLN A 406 17.81 13.32 5.24
N CYS A 407 19.04 13.74 5.55
CA CYS A 407 20.07 12.85 6.09
C CYS A 407 20.84 13.52 7.24
N ILE A 408 21.09 12.76 8.30
CA ILE A 408 22.00 13.10 9.39
C ILE A 408 23.14 12.06 9.41
N PRO A 409 24.28 12.35 8.76
CA PRO A 409 25.44 11.46 8.81
C PRO A 409 26.13 11.55 10.17
N LEU A 410 26.37 10.40 10.83
CA LEU A 410 27.02 10.33 12.13
C LEU A 410 28.17 9.34 12.12
N ARG A 411 29.37 9.82 12.51
CA ARG A 411 30.49 8.92 12.77
C ARG A 411 30.19 8.10 14.02
N VAL A 412 30.04 6.79 13.84
CA VAL A 412 29.81 5.84 14.93
C VAL A 412 30.64 4.60 14.65
N ASP A 413 31.45 4.22 15.62
CA ASP A 413 32.07 2.90 15.64
C ASP A 413 31.12 1.89 16.28
N HIS A 414 30.59 0.99 15.46
CA HIS A 414 29.65 -0.04 15.91
C HIS A 414 30.31 -1.15 16.75
N GLU A 415 31.65 -1.18 16.90
CA GLU A 415 32.29 -2.04 17.91
C GLU A 415 32.14 -1.44 19.33
N ASN A 416 32.01 -0.11 19.42
CA ASN A 416 31.98 0.63 20.67
C ASN A 416 30.55 0.81 21.20
N ALA A 417 30.19 0.05 22.23
CA ALA A 417 28.86 0.10 22.84
C ALA A 417 28.46 1.49 23.34
N ASN A 418 29.41 2.30 23.84
CA ASN A 418 29.12 3.64 24.34
C ASN A 418 28.76 4.59 23.20
N GLU A 419 29.41 4.46 22.03
CA GLU A 419 29.07 5.25 20.85
C GLU A 419 27.70 4.85 20.29
N VAL A 420 27.37 3.55 20.31
CA VAL A 420 26.04 3.06 19.92
C VAL A 420 24.96 3.60 20.87
N GLU A 421 25.19 3.56 22.19
CA GLU A 421 24.24 4.14 23.14
C GLU A 421 24.06 5.65 22.93
N ALA A 422 25.16 6.39 22.77
CA ALA A 422 25.13 7.83 22.52
C ALA A 422 24.39 8.19 21.23
N LEU A 423 24.49 7.36 20.18
CA LEU A 423 23.71 7.49 18.94
C LEU A 423 22.20 7.47 19.23
N PHE A 424 21.70 6.48 19.96
CA PHE A 424 20.26 6.38 20.26
C PHE A 424 19.77 7.45 21.23
N GLN A 425 20.60 7.86 22.20
CA GLN A 425 20.30 9.01 23.06
C GLN A 425 20.17 10.29 22.23
N ARG A 426 21.05 10.48 21.24
CA ARG A 426 20.99 11.60 20.32
C ARG A 426 19.73 11.58 19.45
N ILE A 427 19.40 10.44 18.83
CA ILE A 427 18.16 10.29 18.05
C ILE A 427 16.94 10.59 18.92
N SER A 428 16.89 10.03 20.13
CA SER A 428 15.81 10.27 21.09
C SER A 428 15.66 11.77 21.41
N LYS A 429 16.77 12.47 21.65
CA LYS A 429 16.75 13.91 21.93
C LYS A 429 16.34 14.76 20.73
N GLU A 430 16.87 14.46 19.54
CA GLU A 430 16.64 15.25 18.33
C GLU A 430 15.25 15.02 17.73
N GLN A 431 14.65 13.85 17.96
CA GLN A 431 13.39 13.42 17.34
C GLN A 431 12.25 13.18 18.33
N ASP A 432 12.35 13.75 19.54
CA ASP A 432 11.32 13.64 20.58
C ASP A 432 10.93 12.17 20.87
N GLY A 433 11.93 11.34 21.11
CA GLY A 433 11.79 9.92 21.39
C GLY A 433 11.36 9.06 20.19
N ARG A 434 11.34 9.60 18.98
CA ARG A 434 10.87 8.89 17.78
C ARG A 434 12.00 8.16 17.04
N LEU A 435 11.77 6.88 16.77
CA LEU A 435 12.45 6.10 15.74
C LEU A 435 11.43 5.15 15.12
N ASP A 436 11.24 5.19 13.80
CA ASP A 436 10.26 4.36 13.09
C ASP A 436 10.90 3.12 12.45
N ILE A 437 12.13 3.24 11.95
CA ILE A 437 12.82 2.17 11.21
C ILE A 437 14.26 2.03 11.70
N LEU A 438 14.66 0.83 12.09
CA LEU A 438 16.06 0.44 12.30
C LEU A 438 16.45 -0.58 11.23
N VAL A 439 17.51 -0.31 10.47
CA VAL A 439 18.17 -1.27 9.59
C VAL A 439 19.52 -1.65 10.19
N ASN A 440 19.57 -2.83 10.78
CA ASN A 440 20.80 -3.50 11.18
C ASN A 440 21.48 -4.09 9.94
N ASN A 441 22.44 -3.34 9.40
CA ASN A 441 23.20 -3.68 8.19
C ASN A 441 24.73 -3.68 8.45
N ALA A 442 25.22 -2.96 9.47
CA ALA A 442 26.66 -2.88 9.75
C ALA A 442 27.28 -4.27 9.96
N TYR A 443 28.26 -4.63 9.13
CA TYR A 443 28.96 -5.91 9.21
C TYR A 443 30.44 -5.73 8.88
N LYS A 444 31.31 -6.50 9.52
CA LYS A 444 32.77 -6.49 9.33
C LYS A 444 33.24 -7.92 9.06
N GLY A 445 34.45 -8.05 8.52
CA GLY A 445 35.13 -9.34 8.42
C GLY A 445 34.68 -10.19 7.22
N VAL A 446 33.98 -9.61 6.24
CA VAL A 446 33.61 -10.32 5.00
C VAL A 446 34.85 -10.91 4.30
N GLU A 447 35.95 -10.17 4.21
CA GLU A 447 37.19 -10.69 3.61
C GLU A 447 37.76 -11.90 4.37
N ARG A 448 37.86 -11.79 5.71
CA ARG A 448 38.34 -12.88 6.56
C ARG A 448 37.41 -14.10 6.49
N LEU A 449 36.10 -13.89 6.46
CA LEU A 449 35.10 -14.93 6.29
C LEU A 449 35.28 -15.73 4.99
N LEU A 450 35.77 -15.07 3.93
CA LEU A 450 36.00 -15.70 2.63
C LEU A 450 37.33 -16.42 2.56
N ILE A 451 38.37 -15.85 3.16
CA ILE A 451 39.69 -16.49 3.25
C ILE A 451 39.58 -17.79 4.04
N GLU A 452 38.81 -17.77 5.14
CA GLU A 452 38.56 -18.92 6.01
C GLU A 452 37.37 -19.79 5.54
N SER A 453 36.85 -19.53 4.33
CA SER A 453 35.80 -20.38 3.78
C SER A 453 36.38 -21.73 3.38
N GLY A 454 35.91 -22.79 4.03
CA GLY A 454 36.38 -24.15 3.80
C GLY A 454 37.42 -24.65 4.81
N THR A 455 37.93 -23.78 5.70
CA THR A 455 38.62 -24.23 6.91
C THR A 455 37.59 -24.66 7.95
N THR A 456 37.97 -25.59 8.82
CA THR A 456 37.08 -26.05 9.89
C THR A 456 37.20 -25.13 11.10
N PHE A 457 36.10 -24.93 11.84
CA PHE A 457 36.09 -23.92 12.91
C PHE A 457 37.08 -24.21 14.05
N TRP A 458 37.59 -25.45 14.18
CA TRP A 458 38.60 -25.84 15.16
C TRP A 458 40.04 -25.66 14.67
N GLU A 459 40.23 -25.38 13.37
CA GLU A 459 41.52 -25.04 12.74
C GLU A 459 41.69 -23.53 12.56
N THR A 460 40.58 -22.78 12.62
CA THR A 460 40.57 -21.31 12.53
C THR A 460 40.81 -20.68 13.89
N GLU A 461 41.61 -19.61 13.93
CA GLU A 461 41.85 -18.86 15.16
C GLU A 461 40.52 -18.30 15.74
N PRO A 462 40.26 -18.42 17.06
CA PRO A 462 38.98 -18.06 17.66
C PRO A 462 38.54 -16.60 17.49
N ASP A 463 39.48 -15.69 17.26
CA ASP A 463 39.25 -14.26 17.06
C ASP A 463 38.45 -13.94 15.78
N ILE A 464 38.30 -14.90 14.86
CA ILE A 464 37.34 -14.78 13.75
C ILE A 464 35.91 -14.52 14.26
N PHE A 465 35.54 -15.08 15.41
CA PHE A 465 34.23 -14.85 16.00
C PHE A 465 34.04 -13.37 16.32
N ASP A 466 35.04 -12.75 16.94
CA ASP A 466 35.03 -11.35 17.34
C ASP A 466 35.05 -10.41 16.13
N ASP A 467 35.83 -10.73 15.10
CA ASP A 467 35.91 -9.95 13.87
C ASP A 467 34.56 -9.81 13.16
N LEU A 468 33.75 -10.86 13.20
CA LEU A 468 32.43 -10.89 12.56
C LEU A 468 31.34 -10.37 13.51
N ASN A 469 31.32 -10.86 14.74
CA ASN A 469 30.18 -10.70 15.63
C ASN A 469 30.24 -9.42 16.47
N ASN A 470 31.39 -8.76 16.65
CA ASN A 470 31.41 -7.48 17.36
C ASN A 470 30.64 -6.39 16.62
N VAL A 471 30.81 -6.28 15.29
CA VAL A 471 30.06 -5.33 14.44
C VAL A 471 28.73 -5.90 13.95
N GLY A 472 28.69 -7.20 13.66
CA GLY A 472 27.48 -7.92 13.25
C GLY A 472 26.57 -8.20 14.44
N LEU A 473 26.55 -9.47 14.88
CA LEU A 473 25.55 -9.98 15.83
C LEU A 473 25.44 -9.20 17.14
N ARG A 474 26.56 -8.93 17.82
CA ARG A 474 26.58 -8.20 19.10
C ARG A 474 26.01 -6.80 18.93
N ASN A 475 26.54 -6.02 18.01
CA ASN A 475 26.06 -4.66 17.77
C ASN A 475 24.61 -4.62 17.28
N HIS A 476 24.18 -5.57 16.44
CA HIS A 476 22.78 -5.70 16.03
C HIS A 476 21.84 -5.87 17.23
N TYR A 477 22.24 -6.64 18.24
CA TYR A 477 21.50 -6.76 19.50
C TYR A 477 21.46 -5.44 20.26
N TYR A 478 22.59 -4.74 20.41
CA TYR A 478 22.62 -3.43 21.09
C TYR A 478 21.70 -2.42 20.39
N CYS A 479 21.80 -2.31 19.06
CA CYS A 479 20.93 -1.44 18.27
C CYS A 479 19.45 -1.82 18.43
N ALA A 480 19.11 -3.11 18.41
CA ALA A 480 17.74 -3.58 18.60
C ALA A 480 17.20 -3.24 20.00
N VAL A 481 18.01 -3.40 21.06
CA VAL A 481 17.63 -3.01 22.43
C VAL A 481 17.31 -1.52 22.52
N TYR A 482 18.20 -0.66 22.00
CA TYR A 482 18.00 0.78 22.10
C TYR A 482 16.87 1.28 21.17
N ALA A 483 16.71 0.70 19.97
CA ALA A 483 15.57 0.99 19.11
C ALA A 483 14.24 0.57 19.76
N ALA A 484 14.19 -0.63 20.35
CA ALA A 484 13.00 -1.13 21.04
C ALA A 484 12.58 -0.21 22.18
N ARG A 485 13.52 0.37 22.94
CA ARG A 485 13.23 1.36 23.99
C ARG A 485 12.51 2.61 23.46
N LEU A 486 12.72 2.98 22.19
CA LEU A 486 12.03 4.09 21.52
C LEU A 486 10.72 3.66 20.83
N MET A 487 10.69 2.45 20.26
CA MET A 487 9.55 1.94 19.48
C MET A 487 8.43 1.36 20.35
N VAL A 488 8.76 0.67 21.45
CA VAL A 488 7.79 -0.02 22.32
C VAL A 488 6.79 0.95 22.97
N PRO A 489 7.20 2.09 23.56
CA PRO A 489 6.26 3.07 24.12
C PRO A 489 5.28 3.62 23.07
N ARG A 490 5.73 3.72 21.82
CA ARG A 490 4.93 4.22 20.68
C ARG A 490 4.06 3.14 20.03
N LYS A 491 4.24 1.88 20.43
CA LYS A 491 3.58 0.70 19.84
C LYS A 491 3.68 0.63 18.31
N GLN A 492 4.81 1.06 17.77
CA GLN A 492 5.06 1.13 16.35
C GLN A 492 6.55 1.13 16.09
N GLY A 493 6.99 0.31 15.13
CA GLY A 493 8.36 0.32 14.65
C GLY A 493 8.68 -0.89 13.78
N LEU A 494 9.73 -0.76 12.99
CA LEU A 494 10.29 -1.82 12.14
C LEU A 494 11.78 -1.99 12.43
N ILE A 495 12.18 -3.18 12.85
CA ILE A 495 13.58 -3.59 12.98
C ILE A 495 13.89 -4.61 11.89
N ILE A 496 14.80 -4.26 10.98
CA ILE A 496 15.31 -5.14 9.93
C ILE A 496 16.70 -5.62 10.34
N PHE A 497 16.91 -6.92 10.31
CA PHE A 497 18.24 -7.54 10.32
C PHE A 497 18.56 -8.00 8.90
N ILE A 498 19.60 -7.43 8.28
CA ILE A 498 20.08 -7.92 6.99
C ILE A 498 20.79 -9.25 7.24
N SER A 499 20.26 -10.32 6.65
CA SER A 499 20.82 -11.67 6.73
C SER A 499 20.85 -12.32 5.34
N SER A 500 21.11 -13.63 5.28
CA SER A 500 21.17 -14.40 4.05
C SER A 500 20.76 -15.85 4.27
N VAL A 501 20.78 -16.63 3.19
CA VAL A 501 20.53 -18.09 3.23
C VAL A 501 21.45 -18.85 4.20
N GLY A 502 22.59 -18.28 4.61
CA GLY A 502 23.45 -18.85 5.65
C GLY A 502 22.77 -19.01 7.02
N GLY A 503 21.59 -18.42 7.24
CA GLY A 503 20.76 -18.72 8.41
C GLY A 503 20.10 -20.11 8.40
N LEU A 504 20.08 -20.79 7.24
CA LEU A 504 19.49 -22.13 7.07
C LEU A 504 20.49 -23.21 6.67
N ILE A 505 21.61 -22.82 6.05
CA ILE A 505 22.63 -23.74 5.57
C ILE A 505 24.01 -23.32 6.03
N TYR A 506 24.92 -24.28 6.12
CA TYR A 506 26.33 -23.98 6.27
C TYR A 506 26.83 -23.31 4.97
N LEU A 507 27.07 -22.00 5.01
CA LEU A 507 27.47 -21.24 3.83
C LEU A 507 28.96 -20.87 3.82
N PHE A 508 29.44 -20.20 4.87
CA PHE A 508 30.82 -19.69 4.92
C PHE A 508 31.64 -20.28 6.07
N HIS A 509 31.19 -20.04 7.31
CA HIS A 509 31.88 -20.44 8.53
C HIS A 509 30.88 -20.53 9.70
N VAL A 510 31.19 -21.28 10.76
CA VAL A 510 30.31 -21.46 11.94
C VAL A 510 29.99 -20.14 12.65
N ALA A 511 30.90 -19.17 12.58
CA ALA A 511 30.75 -17.86 13.21
C ALA A 511 29.79 -16.89 12.48
N TYR A 512 29.12 -17.32 11.41
CA TYR A 512 28.24 -16.51 10.56
C TYR A 512 26.75 -16.71 10.87
N GLY A 513 25.99 -15.62 11.04
CA GLY A 513 24.52 -15.64 11.06
C GLY A 513 23.88 -14.73 12.12
N CYS A 514 22.63 -14.29 11.88
CA CYS A 514 21.88 -13.47 12.84
C CYS A 514 20.35 -13.70 12.87
N ASP A 515 19.81 -14.65 12.09
CA ASP A 515 18.37 -14.88 11.92
C ASP A 515 17.63 -15.21 13.21
N ARG A 516 18.27 -15.98 14.11
CA ARG A 516 17.68 -16.35 15.40
C ARG A 516 17.40 -15.12 16.25
N LEU A 517 18.29 -14.12 16.21
CA LEU A 517 18.12 -12.87 16.92
C LEU A 517 16.87 -12.13 16.41
N ALA A 518 16.67 -12.04 15.10
CA ALA A 518 15.50 -11.41 14.52
C ALA A 518 14.19 -12.12 14.92
N ALA A 519 14.19 -13.45 14.88
CA ALA A 519 13.03 -14.28 15.22
C ALA A 519 12.62 -14.13 16.70
N ASP A 520 13.58 -14.25 17.62
CA ASP A 520 13.27 -14.20 19.07
C ASP A 520 12.97 -12.77 19.52
N THR A 521 13.62 -11.76 18.94
CA THR A 521 13.25 -10.33 19.16
C THR A 521 11.79 -10.08 18.79
N ALA A 522 11.28 -10.70 17.72
CA ALA A 522 9.89 -10.54 17.29
C ALA A 522 8.88 -11.09 18.31
N ILE A 523 9.22 -12.18 19.01
CA ILE A 523 8.35 -12.79 20.02
C ILE A 523 8.04 -11.78 21.13
N GLU A 524 9.08 -11.12 21.64
CA GLU A 524 8.95 -10.14 22.73
C GLU A 524 8.25 -8.86 22.27
N LEU A 525 8.54 -8.41 21.05
CA LEU A 525 8.00 -7.18 20.48
C LEU A 525 6.57 -7.29 19.95
N LYS A 526 6.08 -8.51 19.68
CA LYS A 526 4.76 -8.75 19.09
C LYS A 526 3.62 -8.09 19.86
N LYS A 527 3.63 -8.20 21.20
CA LYS A 527 2.61 -7.61 22.08
C LYS A 527 2.62 -6.07 22.09
N HIS A 528 3.69 -5.47 21.54
CA HIS A 528 3.89 -4.04 21.43
C HIS A 528 3.73 -3.52 20.00
N ASN A 529 3.30 -4.34 19.03
CA ASN A 529 3.11 -3.92 17.65
C ASN A 529 4.39 -3.31 17.02
N VAL A 530 5.55 -3.88 17.36
CA VAL A 530 6.84 -3.58 16.73
C VAL A 530 7.27 -4.82 15.97
N ALA A 531 7.61 -4.66 14.69
CA ALA A 531 7.99 -5.75 13.81
C ALA A 531 9.51 -5.97 13.85
N SER A 532 9.92 -7.24 13.86
CA SER A 532 11.32 -7.65 13.72
C SER A 532 11.43 -8.68 12.61
N ILE A 533 12.22 -8.40 11.57
CA ILE A 533 12.28 -9.19 10.34
C ILE A 533 13.73 -9.54 10.01
N SER A 534 13.98 -10.81 9.65
CA SER A 534 15.22 -11.19 8.96
C SER A 534 15.01 -11.01 7.46
N LEU A 535 15.65 -9.99 6.88
CA LEU A 535 15.53 -9.68 5.46
C LEU A 535 16.71 -10.30 4.71
N TRP A 536 16.42 -11.09 3.67
CA TRP A 536 17.40 -11.77 2.84
C TRP A 536 17.42 -11.17 1.44
N PRO A 537 18.38 -10.27 1.17
CA PRO A 537 18.74 -9.91 -0.18
C PRO A 537 19.19 -11.13 -0.99
N GLY A 538 18.98 -11.07 -2.31
CA GLY A 538 19.71 -11.91 -3.26
C GLY A 538 21.18 -11.50 -3.33
N LEU A 539 21.84 -11.87 -4.43
CA LEU A 539 23.22 -11.48 -4.64
C LEU A 539 23.29 -9.98 -4.98
N VAL A 540 23.74 -9.16 -4.02
CA VAL A 540 23.83 -7.71 -4.20
C VAL A 540 25.17 -7.32 -4.80
N GLU A 541 25.14 -6.51 -5.85
CA GLU A 541 26.36 -5.93 -6.42
C GLU A 541 26.94 -4.90 -5.45
N THR A 542 28.13 -5.18 -4.90
CA THR A 542 28.83 -4.25 -4.01
C THR A 542 30.29 -4.13 -4.40
N ASP A 543 30.89 -2.97 -4.14
CA ASP A 543 32.30 -2.69 -4.44
C ASP A 543 33.25 -3.73 -3.82
N THR A 544 32.90 -4.25 -2.63
CA THR A 544 33.65 -5.30 -1.92
C THR A 544 33.65 -6.62 -2.69
N VAL A 545 32.56 -6.89 -3.41
CA VAL A 545 32.35 -8.13 -4.15
C VAL A 545 32.96 -8.06 -5.55
N GLN A 546 32.88 -6.90 -6.22
CA GLN A 546 33.61 -6.64 -7.47
C GLN A 546 35.15 -6.69 -7.26
N ALA A 547 35.64 -6.22 -6.11
CA ALA A 547 37.06 -6.36 -5.75
C ALA A 547 37.49 -7.83 -5.49
N SER A 548 36.53 -8.72 -5.24
CA SER A 548 36.74 -10.14 -4.89
C SER A 548 36.59 -11.13 -6.06
N GLU A 549 36.44 -10.65 -7.31
CA GLU A 549 36.39 -11.48 -8.54
C GLU A 549 37.60 -12.43 -8.73
N ARG A 550 38.65 -12.28 -7.91
CA ARG A 550 39.80 -13.20 -7.88
C ARG A 550 39.57 -14.46 -7.05
N ASN A 551 38.42 -14.61 -6.39
CA ASN A 551 38.13 -15.75 -5.53
C ASN A 551 37.15 -16.72 -6.22
N ALA A 552 37.62 -17.93 -6.54
CA ALA A 552 36.90 -18.90 -7.37
C ALA A 552 35.54 -19.33 -6.79
N GLY A 553 35.39 -19.30 -5.46
CA GLY A 553 34.12 -19.61 -4.78
C GLY A 553 33.03 -18.56 -5.04
N PHE A 554 33.39 -17.27 -5.10
CA PHE A 554 32.45 -16.21 -5.44
C PHE A 554 32.09 -16.25 -6.91
N HIS A 555 33.06 -16.44 -7.81
CA HIS A 555 32.79 -16.55 -9.25
C HIS A 555 31.75 -17.63 -9.54
N LYS A 556 31.87 -18.80 -8.89
CA LYS A 556 30.89 -19.88 -8.98
C LYS A 556 29.52 -19.50 -8.42
N MET A 557 29.45 -18.76 -7.31
CA MET A 557 28.18 -18.25 -6.76
C MET A 557 27.52 -17.19 -7.69
N PHE A 558 28.30 -16.33 -8.34
CA PHE A 558 27.81 -15.35 -9.34
C PHE A 558 27.26 -16.03 -10.59
N GLU A 559 27.99 -16.99 -11.16
CA GLU A 559 27.49 -17.86 -12.24
C GLU A 559 26.25 -18.65 -11.78
N THR A 560 26.20 -19.02 -10.50
CA THR A 560 25.14 -19.82 -9.88
C THR A 560 23.96 -18.99 -9.34
N TYR A 561 23.89 -17.67 -9.47
CA TYR A 561 22.68 -16.92 -9.10
C TYR A 561 22.02 -16.21 -10.28
N GLY A 562 22.78 -15.95 -11.36
CA GLY A 562 22.26 -15.23 -12.52
C GLY A 562 22.21 -13.73 -12.26
N LYS A 563 21.02 -13.12 -12.30
CA LYS A 563 20.87 -11.67 -12.15
C LYS A 563 21.05 -11.22 -10.70
N THR A 564 21.92 -10.23 -10.50
CA THR A 564 22.17 -9.55 -9.21
C THR A 564 21.06 -8.56 -8.86
N GLU A 565 20.95 -8.24 -7.57
CA GLU A 565 20.10 -7.18 -7.03
C GLU A 565 20.91 -5.89 -6.86
N SER A 566 20.31 -4.74 -7.13
CA SER A 566 20.92 -3.47 -6.71
C SER A 566 20.80 -3.26 -5.20
N ALA A 567 21.71 -2.48 -4.62
CA ALA A 567 21.62 -2.09 -3.21
C ALA A 567 20.36 -1.26 -2.92
N GLU A 568 19.95 -0.43 -3.87
CA GLU A 568 18.74 0.37 -3.85
C GLU A 568 17.47 -0.48 -3.86
N TYR A 569 17.45 -1.58 -4.60
CA TYR A 569 16.29 -2.48 -4.60
C TYR A 569 15.94 -2.96 -3.19
N VAL A 570 16.94 -3.35 -2.40
CA VAL A 570 16.73 -3.73 -1.00
C VAL A 570 16.14 -2.57 -0.19
N GLY A 571 16.61 -1.34 -0.45
CA GLY A 571 16.06 -0.12 0.13
C GLY A 571 14.58 0.10 -0.22
N ARG A 572 14.18 -0.12 -1.48
CA ARG A 572 12.78 -0.05 -1.92
C ARG A 572 11.90 -1.07 -1.21
N ILE A 573 12.40 -2.30 -1.02
CA ILE A 573 11.70 -3.34 -0.27
C ILE A 573 11.48 -2.91 1.18
N ILE A 574 12.49 -2.37 1.85
CA ILE A 574 12.36 -1.88 3.24
C ILE A 574 11.39 -0.69 3.32
N ALA A 575 11.47 0.25 2.36
CA ALA A 575 10.56 1.39 2.30
C ALA A 575 9.10 0.96 2.15
N HIS A 576 8.83 -0.06 1.34
CA HIS A 576 7.50 -0.64 1.19
C HIS A 576 7.07 -1.43 2.44
N LEU A 577 7.96 -2.22 3.05
CA LEU A 577 7.70 -2.92 4.31
C LEU A 577 7.26 -1.93 5.41
N ALA A 578 7.95 -0.81 5.55
CA ALA A 578 7.65 0.21 6.56
C ALA A 578 6.26 0.86 6.41
N GLN A 579 5.62 0.71 5.25
CA GLN A 579 4.27 1.21 4.96
C GLN A 579 3.21 0.10 4.94
N ASN A 580 3.64 -1.16 5.00
CA ASN A 580 2.74 -2.29 4.85
C ASN A 580 1.77 -2.35 6.05
N SER A 581 0.47 -2.19 5.80
CA SER A 581 -0.57 -2.27 6.82
C SER A 581 -0.62 -3.62 7.54
N SER A 582 -0.12 -4.68 6.87
CA SER A 582 0.00 -6.04 7.38
C SER A 582 1.43 -6.37 7.85
N LEU A 583 2.28 -5.38 8.15
CA LEU A 583 3.69 -5.56 8.51
C LEU A 583 3.93 -6.65 9.57
N MET A 584 3.07 -6.74 10.58
CA MET A 584 3.20 -7.73 11.66
C MET A 584 3.09 -9.19 11.20
N GLN A 585 2.55 -9.48 10.01
CA GLN A 585 2.53 -10.84 9.45
C GLN A 585 3.94 -11.33 9.06
N TYR A 586 4.86 -10.41 8.82
CA TYR A 586 6.25 -10.71 8.51
C TYR A 586 7.13 -10.76 9.76
N SER A 587 6.63 -10.28 10.90
CA SER A 587 7.40 -10.23 12.14
C SER A 587 7.74 -11.64 12.62
N GLY A 588 9.02 -11.88 12.91
CA GLY A 588 9.55 -13.18 13.32
C GLY A 588 9.83 -14.14 12.16
N THR A 589 9.75 -13.66 10.91
CA THR A 589 9.95 -14.50 9.73
C THR A 589 11.19 -14.06 8.93
N VAL A 590 11.63 -14.98 8.07
CA VAL A 590 12.56 -14.67 6.98
C VAL A 590 11.76 -14.14 5.81
N VAL A 591 12.14 -12.98 5.31
CA VAL A 591 11.59 -12.36 4.12
C VAL A 591 12.68 -12.26 3.07
N THR A 592 12.51 -12.93 1.92
CA THR A 592 13.44 -12.74 0.79
C THR A 592 13.00 -11.53 -0.04
N THR A 593 13.96 -10.69 -0.44
CA THR A 593 13.69 -9.52 -1.28
C THR A 593 13.08 -9.93 -2.63
N ALA A 594 13.54 -11.02 -3.23
CA ALA A 594 12.99 -11.56 -4.46
C ALA A 594 11.52 -12.01 -4.32
N ASP A 595 11.15 -12.66 -3.21
CA ASP A 595 9.75 -13.02 -2.99
C ASP A 595 8.88 -11.82 -2.70
N TYR A 596 9.34 -10.95 -1.81
CA TYR A 596 8.59 -9.78 -1.42
C TYR A 596 8.36 -8.85 -2.61
N GLY A 597 9.40 -8.52 -3.37
CA GLY A 597 9.29 -7.64 -4.53
C GLY A 597 8.42 -8.21 -5.63
N THR A 598 8.53 -9.52 -5.92
CA THR A 598 7.60 -10.17 -6.88
C THR A 598 6.15 -10.13 -6.38
N THR A 599 5.93 -10.36 -5.08
CA THR A 599 4.58 -10.39 -4.47
C THR A 599 3.92 -9.01 -4.52
N TYR A 600 4.70 -7.95 -4.30
CA TYR A 600 4.21 -6.56 -4.25
C TYR A 600 4.49 -5.77 -5.53
N SER A 601 4.93 -6.42 -6.61
CA SER A 601 5.27 -5.79 -7.89
C SER A 601 6.25 -4.62 -7.75
N ILE A 602 7.27 -4.78 -6.92
CA ILE A 602 8.34 -3.80 -6.71
C ILE A 602 9.51 -4.23 -7.60
N PRO A 603 9.81 -3.50 -8.68
CA PRO A 603 10.97 -3.80 -9.51
C PRO A 603 12.26 -3.21 -8.92
N ASP A 604 13.38 -3.78 -9.35
CA ASP A 604 14.71 -3.20 -9.20
C ASP A 604 14.81 -1.85 -9.94
N ILE A 605 15.91 -1.12 -9.76
CA ILE A 605 16.16 0.20 -10.35
C ILE A 605 16.12 0.19 -11.87
N ASP A 606 16.42 -0.95 -12.49
CA ASP A 606 16.40 -1.16 -13.94
C ASP A 606 15.03 -1.63 -14.48
N GLY A 607 14.02 -1.70 -13.62
CA GLY A 607 12.66 -2.12 -14.00
C GLY A 607 12.44 -3.63 -14.02
N THR A 608 13.46 -4.43 -13.69
CA THR A 608 13.36 -5.90 -13.70
C THR A 608 13.13 -6.49 -12.30
N TYR A 609 12.98 -7.81 -12.23
CA TYR A 609 12.89 -8.55 -10.96
C TYR A 609 14.09 -9.47 -10.80
N PRO A 610 14.65 -9.58 -9.58
CA PRO A 610 15.74 -10.50 -9.33
C PRO A 610 15.28 -11.96 -9.39
N SER A 611 16.26 -12.85 -9.56
CA SER A 611 16.00 -14.28 -9.64
C SER A 611 15.42 -14.80 -8.33
N ASN A 612 14.27 -15.48 -8.40
CA ASN A 612 13.60 -15.99 -7.22
C ASN A 612 14.02 -17.45 -6.92
N PRO A 613 14.68 -17.72 -5.77
CA PRO A 613 15.16 -19.06 -5.42
C PRO A 613 14.05 -20.11 -5.22
N ARG A 614 12.79 -19.68 -5.04
CA ARG A 614 11.62 -20.57 -4.95
C ARG A 614 10.95 -20.82 -6.29
N SER A 615 11.36 -20.12 -7.36
CA SER A 615 10.76 -20.37 -8.68
C SER A 615 11.20 -21.73 -9.21
N VAL A 616 10.24 -22.46 -9.79
CA VAL A 616 10.50 -23.76 -10.42
C VAL A 616 11.48 -23.58 -11.59
N SER A 617 11.37 -22.47 -12.34
CA SER A 617 12.32 -22.14 -13.40
C SER A 617 13.76 -22.02 -12.86
N PHE A 618 13.98 -21.29 -11.76
CA PHE A 618 15.29 -21.18 -11.11
C PHE A 618 15.80 -22.55 -10.65
N LEU A 619 14.96 -23.35 -10.00
CA LEU A 619 15.35 -24.68 -9.50
C LEU A 619 15.68 -25.65 -10.64
N MET A 620 14.92 -25.63 -11.74
CA MET A 620 15.18 -26.51 -12.88
C MET A 620 16.45 -26.14 -13.63
N ARG A 621 16.80 -24.84 -13.70
CA ARG A 621 18.09 -24.38 -14.25
C ARG A 621 19.29 -24.99 -13.53
N ARG A 622 19.12 -25.38 -12.26
CA ARG A 622 20.17 -25.92 -11.39
C ARG A 622 20.35 -27.43 -11.48
N ILE A 623 19.41 -28.15 -12.06
CA ILE A 623 19.51 -29.60 -12.23
C ILE A 623 19.96 -29.84 -13.67
N PRO A 624 21.21 -30.28 -13.95
CA PRO A 624 21.74 -30.37 -15.31
C PRO A 624 20.83 -31.14 -16.27
N ALA A 625 20.24 -32.25 -15.80
CA ALA A 625 19.31 -33.08 -16.55
C ALA A 625 17.96 -32.40 -16.89
N LEU A 626 17.57 -31.36 -16.14
CA LEU A 626 16.29 -30.65 -16.28
C LEU A 626 16.47 -29.17 -16.67
N SER A 627 17.71 -28.72 -16.87
CA SER A 627 18.04 -27.33 -17.20
C SER A 627 17.31 -26.80 -18.43
N TRP A 628 17.11 -27.66 -19.43
CA TRP A 628 16.36 -27.34 -20.65
C TRP A 628 14.89 -26.97 -20.37
N LEU A 629 14.27 -27.49 -19.30
CA LEU A 629 12.89 -27.16 -18.92
C LEU A 629 12.77 -25.74 -18.35
N SER A 630 13.86 -25.15 -17.85
CA SER A 630 13.81 -23.83 -17.19
C SER A 630 13.28 -22.73 -18.11
N GLY A 631 13.56 -22.80 -19.42
CA GLY A 631 13.06 -21.85 -20.43
C GLY A 631 11.57 -22.03 -20.78
N TRP A 632 10.97 -23.16 -20.44
CA TRP A 632 9.56 -23.49 -20.70
C TRP A 632 8.67 -23.28 -19.47
N ILE A 633 9.28 -23.21 -18.28
CA ILE A 633 8.56 -23.05 -17.03
C ILE A 633 8.48 -21.55 -16.69
N PRO A 634 7.27 -21.00 -16.51
CA PRO A 634 7.13 -19.60 -16.13
C PRO A 634 7.79 -19.30 -14.77
N GLY A 635 8.55 -18.21 -14.69
CA GLY A 635 9.27 -17.81 -13.48
C GLY A 635 8.37 -17.46 -12.28
N PHE A 636 7.07 -17.23 -12.49
CA PHE A 636 6.10 -16.99 -11.42
C PHE A 636 5.67 -18.28 -10.70
N LEU A 637 5.90 -19.46 -11.29
CA LEU A 637 5.54 -20.73 -10.66
C LEU A 637 6.55 -20.99 -9.53
N LYS A 638 6.09 -20.96 -8.28
CA LYS A 638 6.93 -21.13 -7.09
C LYS A 638 6.57 -22.40 -6.35
N ILE A 639 7.56 -23.05 -5.75
CA ILE A 639 7.30 -24.12 -4.79
C ILE A 639 6.86 -23.54 -3.43
N PRO A 640 6.00 -24.27 -2.68
CA PRO A 640 5.62 -23.88 -1.33
C PRO A 640 6.83 -23.69 -0.41
N HIS A 641 6.73 -22.77 0.55
CA HIS A 641 7.83 -22.41 1.43
C HIS A 641 8.40 -23.60 2.22
N TRP A 642 7.55 -24.52 2.67
CA TRP A 642 7.99 -25.73 3.39
C TRP A 642 8.79 -26.69 2.50
N LEU A 643 8.45 -26.77 1.20
CA LEU A 643 9.15 -27.62 0.25
C LEU A 643 10.50 -27.01 -0.10
N TRP A 644 10.52 -25.69 -0.34
CA TRP A 644 11.77 -24.97 -0.56
C TRP A 644 12.71 -25.10 0.63
N TYR A 645 12.20 -24.87 1.85
CA TYR A 645 12.97 -25.07 3.08
C TYR A 645 13.59 -26.47 3.13
N LYS A 646 12.79 -27.53 2.90
CA LYS A 646 13.30 -28.90 2.88
C LYS A 646 14.38 -29.11 1.81
N LEU A 647 14.21 -28.57 0.61
CA LEU A 647 15.19 -28.69 -0.47
C LEU A 647 16.49 -27.96 -0.15
N VAL A 648 16.41 -26.75 0.41
CA VAL A 648 17.56 -25.93 0.77
C VAL A 648 18.33 -26.54 1.94
N THR A 649 17.66 -27.08 2.96
CA THR A 649 18.34 -27.70 4.11
C THR A 649 18.91 -29.10 3.83
N ASN A 650 18.50 -29.74 2.73
CA ASN A 650 19.03 -31.05 2.36
C ASN A 650 20.39 -30.87 1.68
N PHE A 651 21.46 -31.33 2.33
CA PHE A 651 22.85 -31.10 1.93
C PHE A 651 23.13 -31.41 0.45
N GLN A 652 22.62 -32.53 -0.07
CA GLN A 652 22.82 -32.92 -1.47
C GLN A 652 22.13 -31.98 -2.46
N PHE A 653 20.93 -31.47 -2.13
CA PHE A 653 20.22 -30.51 -2.97
C PHE A 653 20.82 -29.10 -2.83
N SER A 654 21.27 -28.73 -1.64
CA SER A 654 21.86 -27.41 -1.36
C SER A 654 23.08 -27.12 -2.22
N GLN A 655 23.98 -28.09 -2.41
CA GLN A 655 25.17 -27.95 -3.26
C GLN A 655 24.86 -27.79 -4.76
N HIS A 656 23.66 -28.17 -5.19
CA HIS A 656 23.20 -27.95 -6.56
C HIS A 656 22.45 -26.62 -6.70
N ILE A 657 21.84 -26.10 -5.63
CA ILE A 657 21.03 -24.88 -5.64
C ILE A 657 21.90 -23.63 -5.43
N PHE A 658 22.93 -23.69 -4.58
CA PHE A 658 23.70 -22.54 -4.09
C PHE A 658 25.20 -22.61 -4.37
#